data_AF-A0A1N7AML4-F1
#
_entry.id   AF-A0A1N7AML4-F1
#
_cell.length_a   1.000
_cell.length_b   1.000
_cell.length_c   1.000
_cell.angle_alpha   90.00
_cell.angle_beta   90.00
_cell.angle_gamma   90.00
#
_symmetry.space_group_name_H-M   'P 1'
#
loop_
_entity.id
_entity.type
_entity.pdbx_description
1 polymer ?
#
loop_
_entity_poly.entity_id
_entity_poly.type
_entity_poly.pdbx_seq_one_letter_code
_entity_poly.pdbx_strand_id
1 'polypeptide(L)'
;MTHWQLLKNVEHVFINVKCNQLGFRREYLKNIWSFILTFIFGFCVCQAQKDYGSLSKEEKKEIRLRSHLLIDLNSVLLDSLPIAQRISNTTPWAIIPSSKKNKNVRFLHEYSKYQNKLIVLGTRNILENIPSELSVVWVNDRDVETLNIEEEQTLSEVDSNGVQELLRVYVKNKDSLGIDKLLNVWLKKGKTPNFIETAGAIGHINSLVDSLNRQPKIYGVVHNELGELHGVSFKGYLQNHVQGNFSLPIDESQTLPALIPYKSGYYFSPDIIYTTPENRNNPKDFMAFPLNPEYALTHDYVFGTQIRNKLAFDSSKLISNNVVAKKDSVFGDVSYFSNGAFIDTGITSKSALKSNFSICAWIKPTQLDPNNSILGKGDNFVFKLHQGFLTFTMAGIKDYVSTSSPIPLNEWSHIALVYSKIESMLYFYVNGKKTDSMRLISNYKNSDFHLMIGSNLWEEFFVGYMKEVKIWERELNDKEVKQQFIGIPKASKDFSALMWWLIVVFLIAAVFFIFLYNFKKNKDSLIPRKKPVNTLNVAIHNGSSDSAILCFGPLRIMDSKGVEIAKKLTPLQKKMFIIVFLHSQNGQKGISTKELTGILWPGKSIAQAKNTRSTTIQNLRLILSSCKGVELIFKDKCWFMDVGANCFSNYAVSEEYLTMYKNEEYDHTDFEKDLPKLLSIISSGRLLANESYPWLDPFIEKFSNRVVELCIQIGEKLEIESQNELIFDLANVICIYDDLNEHALKMKLNVLIYQGKLSLANHVYDNFAKLYEQLYKEKYEVSFEKIIVLKDYQS
;
A
#
# COMPACT_ATOMS: atom_id res chain seq x y z
N MET A 1 -17.61 10.06 53.97
CA MET A 1 -16.65 9.16 54.67
C MET A 1 -16.42 8.00 53.71
N THR A 2 -15.29 7.81 53.03
CA THR A 2 -13.90 7.73 53.49
C THR A 2 -12.94 7.92 52.28
N HIS A 3 -12.11 8.96 52.35
CA HIS A 3 -10.87 9.15 51.56
C HIS A 3 -9.93 10.07 52.35
N TRP A 4 -10.52 10.98 53.14
CA TRP A 4 -9.83 11.87 54.08
C TRP A 4 -9.11 11.18 55.27
N GLN A 5 -9.52 9.98 55.70
CA GLN A 5 -8.87 9.28 56.82
C GLN A 5 -7.60 8.51 56.40
N LEU A 6 -7.46 8.13 55.13
CA LEU A 6 -6.25 7.47 54.63
C LEU A 6 -5.07 8.44 54.45
N LEU A 7 -5.35 9.71 54.10
CA LEU A 7 -4.31 10.74 53.93
C LEU A 7 -3.68 11.20 55.27
N LYS A 8 -4.46 11.28 56.35
CA LYS A 8 -3.94 11.61 57.69
C LYS A 8 -2.97 10.56 58.25
N ASN A 9 -3.13 9.29 57.86
CA ASN A 9 -2.24 8.21 58.30
C ASN A 9 -0.91 8.20 57.53
N VAL A 10 -0.87 8.71 56.29
CA VAL A 10 0.37 8.79 55.50
C VAL A 10 1.24 9.98 55.94
N GLU A 11 0.64 11.11 56.32
CA GLU A 11 1.37 12.25 56.91
C GLU A 11 2.09 11.89 58.22
N HIS A 12 1.45 11.11 59.10
CA HIS A 12 2.03 10.73 60.38
C HIS A 12 3.20 9.74 60.26
N VAL A 13 3.20 8.87 59.24
CA VAL A 13 4.25 7.85 59.04
C VAL A 13 5.48 8.45 58.34
N PHE A 14 5.31 9.42 57.43
CA PHE A 14 6.44 10.00 56.70
C PHE A 14 7.21 11.09 57.46
N ILE A 15 6.58 11.77 58.42
CA ILE A 15 7.26 12.79 59.24
C ILE A 15 8.19 12.17 60.30
N ASN A 16 7.96 10.91 60.70
CA ASN A 16 8.75 10.25 61.76
C ASN A 16 9.96 9.42 61.26
N VAL A 17 10.07 9.13 59.96
CA VAL A 17 11.14 8.22 59.46
C VAL A 17 12.39 8.93 58.94
N LYS A 18 12.42 10.27 58.83
CA LYS A 18 13.63 11.00 58.35
C LYS A 18 13.93 12.31 59.11
N CYS A 19 13.79 12.30 60.43
CA CYS A 19 14.23 13.42 61.28
C CYS A 19 15.47 13.12 62.15
N ASN A 20 16.09 11.94 62.02
CA ASN A 20 17.28 11.58 62.82
C ASN A 20 18.59 11.43 62.04
N GLN A 21 18.60 11.70 60.73
CA GLN A 21 19.84 11.78 59.96
C GLN A 21 19.68 12.88 58.91
N LEU A 22 20.65 13.81 58.88
CA LEU A 22 20.74 15.01 58.02
C LEU A 22 20.04 16.24 58.60
N GLY A 23 20.78 17.00 59.41
CA GLY A 23 20.35 18.26 60.02
C GLY A 23 20.02 19.36 59.00
N PHE A 24 18.79 19.34 58.48
CA PHE A 24 18.21 20.43 57.70
C PHE A 24 17.09 21.12 58.50
N ARG A 25 17.14 22.46 58.57
CA ARG A 25 16.16 23.28 59.28
C ARG A 25 14.75 23.10 58.70
N ARG A 26 13.78 22.92 59.60
CA ARG A 26 12.33 22.74 59.35
C ARG A 26 11.68 23.77 58.40
N GLU A 27 12.28 24.95 58.26
CA GLU A 27 11.80 26.03 57.37
C GLU A 27 11.98 25.73 55.87
N TYR A 28 13.04 25.02 55.47
CA TYR A 28 13.29 24.72 54.05
C TYR A 28 12.32 23.67 53.49
N LEU A 29 11.91 22.69 54.32
CA LEU A 29 10.93 21.68 53.92
C LEU A 29 9.52 22.26 53.76
N LYS A 30 9.14 23.26 54.56
CA LYS A 30 7.87 24.00 54.39
C LYS A 30 7.83 24.79 53.09
N ASN A 31 8.94 25.42 52.70
CA ASN A 31 9.01 26.15 51.44
C ASN A 31 9.04 25.23 50.22
N ILE A 32 9.71 24.07 50.30
CA ILE A 32 9.69 23.07 49.20
C ILE A 32 8.30 22.43 49.09
N TRP A 33 7.63 22.11 50.19
CA TRP A 33 6.24 21.61 50.15
C TRP A 33 5.23 22.68 49.75
N SER A 34 5.43 23.95 50.11
CA SER A 34 4.62 25.05 49.60
C SER A 34 4.87 25.26 48.10
N PHE A 35 6.11 25.15 47.62
CA PHE A 35 6.42 25.22 46.18
C PHE A 35 5.85 24.02 45.44
N ILE A 36 5.95 22.80 45.98
CA ILE A 36 5.38 21.58 45.40
C ILE A 36 3.85 21.61 45.48
N LEU A 37 3.22 22.14 46.54
CA LEU A 37 1.79 22.41 46.54
C LEU A 37 1.43 23.51 45.55
N THR A 38 2.26 24.52 45.33
CA THR A 38 1.99 25.57 44.31
C THR A 38 2.27 25.05 42.89
N PHE A 39 3.10 24.01 42.73
CA PHE A 39 3.37 23.33 41.46
C PHE A 39 2.34 22.22 41.17
N ILE A 40 1.76 21.59 42.20
CA ILE A 40 0.71 20.57 42.13
C ILE A 40 -0.69 21.23 42.11
N PHE A 41 -0.90 22.35 42.81
CA PHE A 41 -2.11 23.20 42.71
C PHE A 41 -1.96 24.33 41.66
N GLY A 42 -0.79 24.51 41.06
CA GLY A 42 -0.58 25.35 39.87
C GLY A 42 -1.20 24.75 38.61
N PHE A 43 -1.62 23.48 38.68
CA PHE A 43 -2.62 22.88 37.79
C PHE A 43 -4.04 23.09 38.34
N CYS A 44 -4.37 24.32 38.74
CA CYS A 44 -5.76 24.76 38.82
C CYS A 44 -6.31 24.82 37.39
N VAL A 45 -6.95 23.72 36.99
CA VAL A 45 -7.97 23.57 35.93
C VAL A 45 -8.21 24.85 35.11
N CYS A 46 -7.32 25.15 34.17
CA CYS A 46 -7.74 25.75 32.92
C CYS A 46 -8.24 24.60 32.05
N GLN A 47 -9.46 24.12 32.29
CA GLN A 47 -10.16 23.35 31.26
C GLN A 47 -10.63 24.34 30.20
N ALA A 48 -9.68 24.56 29.31
CA ALA A 48 -9.64 25.49 28.20
C ALA A 48 -10.69 25.13 27.16
N GLN A 49 -11.40 26.15 26.68
CA GLN A 49 -12.12 26.05 25.42
C GLN A 49 -11.15 25.57 24.33
N LYS A 50 -11.44 24.44 23.69
CA LYS A 50 -10.61 23.87 22.63
C LYS A 50 -11.33 23.96 21.29
N ASP A 51 -10.57 24.15 20.22
CA ASP A 51 -11.09 24.00 18.87
C ASP A 51 -10.94 22.55 18.43
N TYR A 52 -11.92 22.03 17.69
CA TYR A 52 -11.91 20.65 17.17
C TYR A 52 -10.61 20.32 16.44
N GLY A 53 -10.12 21.26 15.62
CA GLY A 53 -8.85 21.12 14.91
C GLY A 53 -7.61 20.98 15.79
N SER A 54 -7.67 21.41 17.05
CA SER A 54 -6.57 21.34 18.04
C SER A 54 -6.61 20.12 18.95
N LEU A 55 -7.67 19.31 18.86
CA LEU A 55 -7.85 18.12 19.67
C LEU A 55 -6.85 17.01 19.31
N SER A 56 -6.54 16.14 20.28
CA SER A 56 -5.80 14.92 20.02
C SER A 56 -6.57 13.97 19.10
N LYS A 57 -5.90 12.96 18.53
CA LYS A 57 -6.54 11.97 17.66
C LYS A 57 -7.63 11.18 18.41
N GLU A 58 -7.40 10.89 19.68
CA GLU A 58 -8.30 10.18 20.59
C GLU A 58 -9.53 11.03 20.93
N GLU A 59 -9.33 12.32 21.23
CA GLU A 59 -10.44 13.26 21.47
C GLU A 59 -11.31 13.43 20.21
N LYS A 60 -10.69 13.57 19.02
CA LYS A 60 -11.44 13.62 17.74
C LYS A 60 -12.21 12.33 17.47
N LYS A 61 -11.59 11.17 17.76
CA LYS A 61 -12.22 9.86 17.61
C LYS A 61 -13.46 9.73 18.50
N GLU A 62 -13.41 10.21 19.75
CA GLU A 62 -14.58 10.19 20.65
C GLU A 62 -15.77 10.94 20.02
N ILE A 63 -15.51 12.11 19.44
CA ILE A 63 -16.54 12.92 18.77
C ILE A 63 -17.04 12.25 17.49
N ARG A 64 -16.13 11.74 16.65
CA ARG A 64 -16.46 11.06 15.38
C ARG A 64 -17.40 9.88 15.54
N LEU A 65 -17.29 9.15 16.65
CA LEU A 65 -18.04 7.90 16.88
C LEU A 65 -19.33 8.09 17.70
N ARG A 66 -19.66 9.34 18.05
CA ARG A 66 -20.77 9.67 18.95
C ARG A 66 -21.75 10.63 18.29
N SER A 67 -23.03 10.27 18.36
CA SER A 67 -24.16 11.09 17.91
C SER A 67 -24.60 11.98 19.07
N HIS A 68 -24.96 13.23 18.78
CA HIS A 68 -25.38 14.24 19.72
C HIS A 68 -26.75 14.80 19.32
N LEU A 69 -27.57 15.09 20.31
CA LEU A 69 -28.77 15.91 20.13
C LEU A 69 -28.31 17.36 19.92
N LEU A 70 -28.55 17.89 18.71
CA LEU A 70 -28.20 19.27 18.37
C LEU A 70 -29.37 20.20 18.66
N ILE A 71 -29.15 21.21 19.51
CA ILE A 71 -30.13 22.22 19.87
C ILE A 71 -29.68 23.58 19.34
N ASP A 72 -30.49 24.19 18.46
CA ASP A 72 -30.31 25.60 18.10
C ASP A 72 -30.96 26.50 19.16
N LEU A 73 -30.13 27.21 19.91
CA LEU A 73 -30.59 28.11 20.95
C LEU A 73 -31.29 29.36 20.38
N ASN A 74 -31.28 29.64 19.08
CA ASN A 74 -32.11 30.70 18.51
C ASN A 74 -33.58 30.28 18.39
N SER A 75 -33.83 29.04 18.01
CA SER A 75 -35.18 28.53 17.71
C SER A 75 -35.92 27.94 18.92
N VAL A 76 -35.23 27.60 20.02
CA VAL A 76 -35.85 26.91 21.18
C VAL A 76 -36.06 27.82 22.39
N LEU A 77 -37.18 27.67 23.11
CA LEU A 77 -37.42 28.34 24.40
C LEU A 77 -36.71 27.58 25.54
N LEU A 78 -35.85 28.26 26.32
CA LEU A 78 -35.07 27.62 27.39
C LEU A 78 -35.94 26.91 28.44
N ASP A 79 -37.05 27.54 28.83
CA ASP A 79 -37.94 26.97 29.85
C ASP A 79 -38.70 25.73 29.36
N SER A 80 -38.73 25.50 28.04
CA SER A 80 -39.29 24.29 27.45
C SER A 80 -38.29 23.12 27.37
N LEU A 81 -37.01 23.38 27.65
CA LEU A 81 -36.00 22.33 27.68
C LEU A 81 -36.06 21.60 29.04
N PRO A 82 -36.33 20.28 29.05
CA PRO A 82 -36.37 19.50 30.29
C PRO A 82 -34.94 19.13 30.74
N ILE A 83 -34.11 20.15 30.99
CA ILE A 83 -32.68 20.02 31.34
C ILE A 83 -32.51 19.07 32.53
N ALA A 84 -33.26 19.27 33.61
CA ALA A 84 -33.16 18.44 34.83
C ALA A 84 -33.65 16.99 34.66
N GLN A 85 -34.62 16.72 33.76
CA GLN A 85 -35.23 15.39 33.60
C GLN A 85 -34.64 14.57 32.45
N ARG A 86 -34.06 15.21 31.43
CA ARG A 86 -33.51 14.55 30.24
C ARG A 86 -31.99 14.52 30.19
N ILE A 87 -31.29 15.42 30.88
CA ILE A 87 -29.82 15.38 31.01
C ILE A 87 -29.37 14.41 32.11
N SER A 88 -30.29 14.01 33.00
CA SER A 88 -30.11 12.84 33.86
C SER A 88 -30.06 11.53 33.06
N ASN A 89 -30.65 11.49 31.85
CA ASN A 89 -30.39 10.44 30.87
C ASN A 89 -29.09 10.77 30.11
N THR A 90 -28.25 9.75 29.90
CA THR A 90 -26.87 9.82 29.40
C THR A 90 -26.67 10.33 27.97
N THR A 91 -27.69 10.91 27.34
CA THR A 91 -27.65 11.37 25.95
C THR A 91 -26.75 12.60 25.83
N PRO A 92 -25.75 12.62 24.95
CA PRO A 92 -24.82 13.74 24.80
C PRO A 92 -25.44 14.88 23.95
N TRP A 93 -25.20 16.12 24.34
CA TRP A 93 -25.78 17.31 23.70
C TRP A 93 -24.73 18.10 22.92
N ALA A 94 -25.17 18.75 21.85
CA ALA A 94 -24.44 19.78 21.15
C ALA A 94 -25.36 21.00 20.96
N ILE A 95 -24.79 22.20 20.84
CA ILE A 95 -25.58 23.42 20.66
C ILE A 95 -25.09 24.27 19.48
N ILE A 96 -26.03 25.01 18.89
CA ILE A 96 -25.73 26.22 18.11
C ILE A 96 -26.03 27.41 19.04
N PRO A 97 -25.06 28.28 19.37
CA PRO A 97 -25.27 29.42 20.25
C PRO A 97 -26.33 30.39 19.72
N SER A 98 -27.05 31.03 20.65
CA SER A 98 -27.96 32.11 20.29
C SER A 98 -27.20 33.41 20.06
N SER A 99 -27.73 34.27 19.19
CA SER A 99 -27.32 35.67 19.10
C SER A 99 -27.53 36.44 20.42
N LYS A 100 -28.44 35.98 21.29
CA LYS A 100 -28.73 36.60 22.59
C LYS A 100 -27.81 36.06 23.70
N LYS A 101 -26.77 36.81 24.09
CA LYS A 101 -25.78 36.42 25.11
C LYS A 101 -26.38 35.89 26.41
N ASN A 102 -27.37 36.58 26.99
CA ASN A 102 -28.02 36.17 28.24
C ASN A 102 -28.66 34.78 28.14
N LYS A 103 -29.17 34.42 26.96
CA LYS A 103 -29.76 33.09 26.70
C LYS A 103 -28.69 32.01 26.78
N ASN A 104 -27.52 32.28 26.20
CA ASN A 104 -26.37 31.37 26.25
C ASN A 104 -25.86 31.18 27.68
N VAL A 105 -25.66 32.27 28.44
CA VAL A 105 -25.18 32.22 29.83
C VAL A 105 -26.13 31.41 30.71
N ARG A 106 -27.44 31.67 30.60
CA ARG A 106 -28.47 30.92 31.35
C ARG A 106 -28.45 29.43 31.01
N PHE A 107 -28.30 29.07 29.74
CA PHE A 107 -28.16 27.68 29.31
C PHE A 107 -26.92 27.02 29.91
N LEU A 108 -25.75 27.65 29.79
CA LEU A 108 -24.48 27.08 30.25
C LEU A 108 -24.48 26.80 31.75
N HIS A 109 -24.99 27.73 32.57
CA HIS A 109 -25.11 27.55 34.01
C HIS A 109 -26.07 26.44 34.42
N GLU A 110 -27.19 26.25 33.70
CA GLU A 110 -28.09 25.14 33.99
C GLU A 110 -27.51 23.80 33.51
N TYR A 111 -26.84 23.79 32.36
CA TYR A 111 -26.20 22.59 31.80
C TYR A 111 -25.03 22.09 32.66
N SER A 112 -24.19 23.00 33.17
CA SER A 112 -22.99 22.65 33.95
C SER A 112 -23.30 21.95 35.27
N LYS A 113 -24.53 22.08 35.79
CA LYS A 113 -25.00 21.34 36.97
C LYS A 113 -25.07 19.82 36.77
N TYR A 114 -25.15 19.37 35.51
CA TYR A 114 -25.40 17.96 35.18
C TYR A 114 -24.31 17.34 34.30
N GLN A 115 -23.62 18.13 33.48
CA GLN A 115 -22.62 17.66 32.52
C GLN A 115 -21.40 18.58 32.53
N ASN A 116 -20.22 18.01 32.28
CA ASN A 116 -18.94 18.72 32.29
C ASN A 116 -18.30 18.87 30.89
N LYS A 117 -18.96 18.39 29.84
CA LYS A 117 -18.52 18.52 28.44
C LYS A 117 -19.68 19.00 27.57
N LEU A 118 -19.39 19.96 26.69
CA LEU A 118 -20.34 20.48 25.71
C LEU A 118 -19.67 20.71 24.36
N ILE A 119 -20.32 20.25 23.29
CA ILE A 119 -19.92 20.56 21.92
C ILE A 119 -20.72 21.75 21.42
N VAL A 120 -20.03 22.70 20.78
CA VAL A 120 -20.62 23.93 20.26
C VAL A 120 -20.28 24.06 18.78
N LEU A 121 -21.30 24.16 17.93
CA LEU A 121 -21.15 24.37 16.50
C LEU A 121 -21.14 25.88 16.18
N GLY A 122 -20.25 26.29 15.27
CA GLY A 122 -20.19 27.64 14.73
C GLY A 122 -18.88 28.37 15.04
N THR A 123 -18.92 29.71 15.04
CA THR A 123 -17.74 30.57 15.19
C THR A 123 -17.44 30.89 16.65
N ARG A 124 -16.14 30.95 16.97
CA ARG A 124 -15.61 31.25 18.31
C ARG A 124 -16.02 32.67 18.76
N ASN A 125 -16.13 32.88 20.07
CA ASN A 125 -16.40 34.17 20.75
C ASN A 125 -17.87 34.60 20.93
N ILE A 126 -18.85 33.73 20.69
CA ILE A 126 -20.27 34.02 20.98
C ILE A 126 -20.65 33.70 22.43
N LEU A 127 -19.93 32.75 23.06
CA LEU A 127 -20.16 32.36 24.46
C LEU A 127 -19.25 33.16 25.40
N GLU A 128 -19.86 33.79 26.40
CA GLU A 128 -19.20 34.49 27.51
C GLU A 128 -19.59 33.82 28.83
N ASN A 129 -18.82 34.04 29.90
CA ASN A 129 -19.10 33.52 31.25
C ASN A 129 -19.33 32.00 31.29
N ILE A 130 -18.46 31.23 30.63
CA ILE A 130 -18.51 29.77 30.66
C ILE A 130 -18.16 29.29 32.08
N PRO A 131 -18.99 28.45 32.72
CA PRO A 131 -18.69 27.92 34.04
C PRO A 131 -17.36 27.16 34.07
N SER A 132 -16.58 27.31 35.15
CA SER A 132 -15.23 26.75 35.29
C SER A 132 -15.16 25.22 35.17
N GLU A 133 -16.24 24.56 35.55
CA GLU A 133 -16.41 23.11 35.53
C GLU A 133 -16.84 22.55 34.17
N LEU A 134 -17.14 23.42 33.19
CA LEU A 134 -17.65 23.04 31.88
C LEU A 134 -16.55 23.15 30.81
N SER A 135 -16.11 22.01 30.30
CA SER A 135 -15.23 21.92 29.15
C SER A 135 -16.01 22.10 27.84
N VAL A 136 -15.57 23.02 27.00
CA VAL A 136 -16.23 23.36 25.73
C VAL A 136 -15.34 23.06 24.54
N VAL A 137 -15.89 22.30 23.58
CA VAL A 137 -15.25 22.00 22.29
C VAL A 137 -15.99 22.73 21.18
N TRP A 138 -15.27 23.60 20.49
CA TRP A 138 -15.77 24.33 19.32
C TRP A 138 -15.55 23.54 18.04
N VAL A 139 -16.63 23.26 17.32
CA VAL A 139 -16.62 22.61 16.00
C VAL A 139 -17.00 23.65 14.96
N ASN A 140 -16.08 23.93 14.03
CA ASN A 140 -16.30 24.92 13.00
C ASN A 140 -17.18 24.34 11.88
N ASP A 141 -17.98 25.18 11.22
CA ASP A 141 -18.83 24.77 10.10
C ASP A 141 -18.03 24.12 8.96
N ARG A 142 -16.76 24.49 8.76
CA ARG A 142 -15.88 23.86 7.77
C ARG A 142 -15.57 22.40 8.05
N ASP A 143 -15.70 21.96 9.30
CA ASP A 143 -15.42 20.60 9.76
C ASP A 143 -16.69 19.72 9.72
N VAL A 144 -17.85 20.29 9.38
CA VAL A 144 -19.17 19.65 9.42
C VAL A 144 -19.84 19.69 8.05
N GLU A 145 -20.18 18.52 7.52
CA GLU A 145 -21.11 18.41 6.40
C GLU A 145 -22.55 18.51 6.92
N THR A 146 -23.42 19.26 6.23
CA THR A 146 -24.85 19.35 6.58
C THR A 146 -25.70 18.64 5.53
N LEU A 147 -26.52 17.69 5.98
CA LEU A 147 -27.50 16.98 5.16
C LEU A 147 -28.91 17.35 5.61
N ASN A 148 -29.70 17.89 4.69
CA ASN A 148 -31.12 18.18 4.90
C ASN A 148 -31.96 17.03 4.34
N ILE A 149 -32.84 16.45 5.16
CA ILE A 149 -33.74 15.37 4.73
C ILE A 149 -35.15 15.93 4.55
N GLU A 150 -35.65 15.92 3.31
CA GLU A 150 -37.04 16.25 2.93
C GLU A 150 -37.88 14.99 2.65
N GLU A 151 -39.22 15.09 2.65
CA GLU A 151 -40.15 13.93 2.59
C GLU A 151 -40.07 13.10 1.30
N GLU A 152 -39.81 13.73 0.16
CA GLU A 152 -39.87 13.08 -1.17
C GLU A 152 -38.51 12.61 -1.70
N GLN A 153 -37.40 12.97 -1.05
CA GLN A 153 -36.08 12.54 -1.50
C GLN A 153 -35.91 11.04 -1.28
N THR A 154 -35.81 10.30 -2.38
CA THR A 154 -35.30 8.94 -2.30
C THR A 154 -33.87 8.99 -1.78
N LEU A 155 -33.55 8.25 -0.72
CA LEU A 155 -32.20 8.20 -0.13
C LEU A 155 -31.11 7.80 -1.14
N SER A 156 -31.46 7.31 -2.33
CA SER A 156 -30.61 7.17 -3.52
C SER A 156 -29.95 8.47 -3.99
N GLU A 157 -30.49 9.64 -3.63
CA GLU A 157 -29.98 10.96 -4.02
C GLU A 157 -29.00 11.57 -3.01
N VAL A 158 -28.78 10.92 -1.86
CA VAL A 158 -27.79 11.39 -0.88
C VAL A 158 -26.39 11.25 -1.48
N ASP A 159 -25.81 12.38 -1.87
CA ASP A 159 -24.44 12.47 -2.38
C ASP A 159 -23.46 11.86 -1.36
N SER A 160 -22.43 11.16 -1.84
CA SER A 160 -21.38 10.60 -0.98
C SER A 160 -20.12 11.49 -0.90
N ASN A 161 -20.09 12.61 -1.64
CA ASN A 161 -18.89 13.43 -1.84
C ASN A 161 -18.53 14.44 -0.72
N GLY A 162 -19.01 14.24 0.51
CA GLY A 162 -18.73 15.15 1.63
C GLY A 162 -17.38 14.88 2.29
N VAL A 163 -16.40 15.78 2.10
CA VAL A 163 -15.01 15.65 2.60
C VAL A 163 -14.87 15.95 4.11
N GLN A 164 -15.86 16.60 4.71
CA GLN A 164 -15.82 17.00 6.13
C GLN A 164 -15.85 15.79 7.07
N GLU A 165 -15.13 15.88 8.18
CA GLU A 165 -14.95 14.78 9.14
C GLU A 165 -16.25 14.46 9.92
N LEU A 166 -17.09 15.46 10.18
CA LEU A 166 -18.31 15.33 10.96
C LEU A 166 -19.56 15.55 10.10
N LEU A 167 -20.70 14.98 10.54
CA LEU A 167 -21.98 15.05 9.83
C LEU A 167 -23.09 15.62 10.73
N ARG A 168 -23.74 16.68 10.25
CA ARG A 168 -25.02 17.21 10.76
C ARG A 168 -26.15 16.72 9.87
N VAL A 169 -27.19 16.17 10.48
CA VAL A 169 -28.43 15.77 9.81
C VAL A 169 -29.55 16.64 10.34
N TYR A 170 -30.12 17.46 9.46
CA TYR A 170 -31.28 18.31 9.76
C TYR A 170 -32.54 17.71 9.14
N VAL A 171 -33.59 17.61 9.96
CA VAL A 171 -34.86 17.02 9.54
C VAL A 171 -36.01 18.01 9.71
N LYS A 172 -36.63 18.32 8.56
CA LYS A 172 -37.66 19.35 8.43
C LYS A 172 -39.01 18.94 9.00
N ASN A 173 -39.46 17.69 8.80
CA ASN A 173 -40.74 17.18 9.32
C ASN A 173 -40.56 16.25 10.54
N LYS A 174 -41.45 16.39 11.54
CA LYS A 174 -41.37 15.79 12.88
C LYS A 174 -41.67 14.30 12.91
N ASP A 175 -42.53 13.82 12.02
CA ASP A 175 -43.19 12.51 12.15
C ASP A 175 -42.59 11.41 11.26
N SER A 176 -41.53 11.72 10.48
CA SER A 176 -41.03 10.81 9.43
C SER A 176 -39.59 10.31 9.63
N LEU A 177 -38.90 10.69 10.70
CA LEU A 177 -37.52 10.25 10.97
C LEU A 177 -37.49 8.98 11.82
N GLY A 178 -37.33 7.84 11.14
CA GLY A 178 -37.00 6.57 11.77
C GLY A 178 -35.50 6.35 11.88
N ILE A 179 -35.08 5.44 12.75
CA ILE A 179 -33.67 5.03 12.89
C ILE A 179 -33.11 4.46 11.58
N ASP A 180 -33.92 3.74 10.80
CA ASP A 180 -33.51 3.13 9.52
C ASP A 180 -33.02 4.17 8.51
N LYS A 181 -33.64 5.36 8.48
CA LYS A 181 -33.18 6.45 7.61
C LYS A 181 -31.78 6.93 8.04
N LEU A 182 -31.55 7.06 9.35
CA LEU A 182 -30.26 7.49 9.90
C LEU A 182 -29.17 6.42 9.72
N LEU A 183 -29.51 5.13 9.87
CA LEU A 183 -28.60 4.02 9.59
C LEU A 183 -28.21 3.97 8.11
N ASN A 184 -29.15 4.22 7.19
CA ASN A 184 -28.86 4.32 5.76
C ASN A 184 -27.95 5.52 5.43
N VAL A 185 -28.19 6.68 6.05
CA VAL A 185 -27.28 7.84 5.91
C VAL A 185 -25.89 7.48 6.42
N TRP A 186 -25.78 6.86 7.60
CA TRP A 186 -24.52 6.42 8.17
C TRP A 186 -23.79 5.45 7.24
N LEU A 187 -24.49 4.44 6.71
CA LEU A 187 -23.93 3.44 5.78
C LEU A 187 -23.36 4.09 4.51
N LYS A 188 -24.11 5.03 3.89
CA LYS A 188 -23.70 5.69 2.64
C LYS A 188 -22.57 6.70 2.82
N LYS A 189 -22.62 7.48 3.90
CA LYS A 189 -21.60 8.50 4.20
C LYS A 189 -20.33 7.88 4.81
N GLY A 190 -20.45 6.67 5.35
CA GLY A 190 -19.36 5.97 6.04
C GLY A 190 -18.83 6.70 7.27
N LYS A 191 -19.65 7.57 7.86
CA LYS A 191 -19.38 8.32 9.10
C LYS A 191 -20.67 8.47 9.91
N THR A 192 -20.53 8.50 11.24
CA THR A 192 -21.66 8.58 12.16
C THR A 192 -22.40 9.91 11.96
N PRO A 193 -23.75 9.92 11.99
CA PRO A 193 -24.54 11.15 12.11
C PRO A 193 -24.25 11.87 13.44
N ASN A 194 -23.21 12.70 13.48
CA ASN A 194 -22.69 13.29 14.72
C ASN A 194 -23.66 14.26 15.38
N PHE A 195 -24.41 15.02 14.59
CA PHE A 195 -25.31 16.07 15.10
C PHE A 195 -26.69 15.92 14.48
N ILE A 196 -27.69 15.57 15.29
CA ILE A 196 -29.06 15.38 14.80
C ILE A 196 -29.93 16.52 15.29
N GLU A 197 -30.54 17.20 14.34
CA GLU A 197 -31.37 18.37 14.57
C GLU A 197 -32.71 18.23 13.88
N THR A 198 -33.75 18.79 14.50
CA THR A 198 -35.09 18.82 13.93
C THR A 198 -35.84 20.05 14.39
N ALA A 199 -36.86 20.45 13.62
CA ALA A 199 -37.92 21.33 14.10
C ALA A 199 -38.89 20.64 15.10
N GLY A 200 -38.76 19.31 15.25
CA GLY A 200 -39.59 18.36 16.00
C GLY A 200 -39.55 18.35 17.52
N ALA A 201 -40.31 17.42 18.10
CA ALA A 201 -40.34 17.19 19.54
C ALA A 201 -39.03 16.54 20.00
N ILE A 202 -38.32 17.22 20.91
CA ILE A 202 -36.98 16.83 21.41
C ILE A 202 -36.94 15.39 21.95
N GLY A 203 -38.07 14.84 22.42
CA GLY A 203 -38.13 13.51 23.05
C GLY A 203 -37.85 12.37 22.06
N HIS A 204 -38.41 12.48 20.85
CA HIS A 204 -38.22 11.49 19.79
C HIS A 204 -36.75 11.43 19.35
N ILE A 205 -36.13 12.59 19.11
CA ILE A 205 -34.71 12.65 18.71
C ILE A 205 -33.80 12.13 19.81
N ASN A 206 -34.10 12.41 21.08
CA ASN A 206 -33.33 11.86 22.18
C ASN A 206 -33.26 10.33 22.11
N SER A 207 -34.42 9.68 21.87
CA SER A 207 -34.49 8.23 21.71
C SER A 207 -33.72 7.73 20.48
N LEU A 208 -33.75 8.46 19.37
CA LEU A 208 -32.97 8.12 18.16
C LEU A 208 -31.46 8.25 18.39
N VAL A 209 -31.01 9.33 19.03
CA VAL A 209 -29.59 9.55 19.36
C VAL A 209 -29.09 8.47 20.31
N ASP A 210 -29.88 8.10 21.33
CA ASP A 210 -29.54 6.99 22.23
C ASP A 210 -29.42 5.67 21.46
N SER A 211 -30.35 5.41 20.55
CA SER A 211 -30.34 4.19 19.73
C SER A 211 -29.12 4.14 18.79
N LEU A 212 -28.77 5.24 18.13
CA LEU A 212 -27.56 5.34 17.30
C LEU A 212 -26.25 5.17 18.09
N ASN A 213 -26.21 5.68 19.31
CA ASN A 213 -25.05 5.52 20.18
C ASN A 213 -24.91 4.08 20.69
N ARG A 214 -26.01 3.33 20.84
CA ARG A 214 -26.02 1.90 21.17
C ARG A 214 -25.79 0.99 19.98
N GLN A 215 -26.04 1.46 18.76
CA GLN A 215 -25.84 0.68 17.54
C GLN A 215 -24.38 0.18 17.47
N PRO A 216 -24.17 -1.16 17.39
CA PRO A 216 -22.86 -1.73 17.14
C PRO A 216 -22.26 -1.16 15.87
N LYS A 217 -20.97 -0.81 15.93
CA LYS A 217 -20.30 -0.13 14.82
C LYS A 217 -18.87 -0.62 14.68
N ILE A 218 -18.38 -0.59 13.45
CA ILE A 218 -16.97 -0.73 13.13
C ILE A 218 -16.42 0.63 12.70
N TYR A 219 -15.15 0.88 12.93
CA TYR A 219 -14.53 2.15 12.62
C TYR A 219 -13.03 2.03 12.42
N GLY A 220 -12.44 2.99 11.73
CA GLY A 220 -11.03 2.97 11.43
C GLY A 220 -10.57 4.14 10.59
N VAL A 221 -9.41 3.96 9.99
CA VAL A 221 -8.80 4.89 9.05
C VAL A 221 -8.34 4.15 7.81
N VAL A 222 -8.46 4.80 6.67
CA VAL A 222 -7.85 4.40 5.41
C VAL A 222 -6.90 5.51 4.98
N HIS A 223 -5.65 5.17 4.71
CA HIS A 223 -4.63 6.15 4.38
C HIS A 223 -3.58 5.59 3.43
N ASN A 224 -2.78 6.47 2.85
CA ASN A 224 -1.56 6.11 2.11
C ASN A 224 -0.36 6.79 2.78
N GLU A 225 0.82 6.72 2.14
CA GLU A 225 2.04 7.36 2.66
C GLU A 225 1.96 8.89 2.79
N LEU A 226 1.03 9.54 2.07
CA LEU A 226 0.84 10.99 2.09
C LEU A 226 -0.16 11.45 3.16
N GLY A 227 -0.96 10.53 3.72
CA GLY A 227 -2.02 10.83 4.68
C GLY A 227 -3.33 10.12 4.33
N GLU A 228 -4.43 10.66 4.84
CA GLU A 228 -5.77 10.09 4.68
C GLU A 228 -6.15 9.90 3.21
N LEU A 229 -6.71 8.74 2.88
CA LEU A 229 -7.13 8.41 1.53
C LEU A 229 -8.65 8.54 1.41
N HIS A 230 -9.05 9.56 0.65
CA HIS A 230 -10.44 9.92 0.45
C HIS A 230 -11.11 9.08 -0.65
N GLY A 231 -12.43 8.91 -0.63
CA GLY A 231 -13.18 8.20 -1.67
C GLY A 231 -12.85 6.70 -1.75
N VAL A 232 -12.68 6.05 -0.62
CA VAL A 232 -12.53 4.58 -0.53
C VAL A 232 -13.89 3.96 -0.28
N SER A 233 -14.22 2.86 -0.94
CA SER A 233 -15.43 2.07 -0.67
C SER A 233 -15.10 0.75 -0.01
N PHE A 234 -16.10 0.10 0.59
CA PHE A 234 -15.96 -1.26 1.13
C PHE A 234 -16.85 -2.21 0.33
N LYS A 235 -16.30 -3.31 -0.20
CA LYS A 235 -17.10 -4.28 -0.97
C LYS A 235 -18.23 -4.83 -0.10
N GLY A 236 -19.42 -4.96 -0.70
CA GLY A 236 -20.65 -5.33 0.02
C GLY A 236 -21.44 -4.14 0.59
N TYR A 237 -20.83 -2.95 0.66
CA TYR A 237 -21.48 -1.72 1.09
C TYR A 237 -21.76 -0.83 -0.12
N LEU A 238 -23.01 -0.86 -0.61
CA LEU A 238 -23.41 -0.09 -1.80
C LEU A 238 -23.24 1.42 -1.58
N GLN A 239 -22.53 2.09 -2.50
CA GLN A 239 -22.37 3.56 -2.55
C GLN A 239 -21.72 4.20 -1.31
N ASN A 240 -20.96 3.44 -0.53
CA ASN A 240 -20.21 3.95 0.61
C ASN A 240 -18.87 4.54 0.13
N HIS A 241 -18.66 5.85 0.31
CA HIS A 241 -17.37 6.49 0.04
C HIS A 241 -16.85 7.18 1.31
N VAL A 242 -15.81 6.60 1.91
CA VAL A 242 -15.21 7.11 3.14
C VAL A 242 -14.10 8.11 2.83
N GLN A 243 -13.90 9.07 3.74
CA GLN A 243 -12.95 10.17 3.58
C GLN A 243 -11.74 9.98 4.50
N GLY A 244 -11.08 8.83 4.39
CA GLY A 244 -10.00 8.41 5.28
C GLY A 244 -10.53 7.82 6.58
N ASN A 245 -10.92 8.66 7.53
CA ASN A 245 -11.57 8.17 8.75
C ASN A 245 -12.99 7.66 8.44
N PHE A 246 -13.34 6.49 8.97
CA PHE A 246 -14.64 5.90 8.72
C PHE A 246 -15.29 5.29 9.98
N SER A 247 -16.62 5.21 9.94
CA SER A 247 -17.42 4.42 10.85
C SER A 247 -18.64 3.87 10.12
N LEU A 248 -18.95 2.59 10.32
CA LEU A 248 -20.07 1.91 9.70
C LEU A 248 -20.92 1.18 10.76
N PRO A 249 -22.26 1.22 10.65
CA PRO A 249 -23.12 0.43 11.51
C PRO A 249 -22.99 -1.05 11.14
N ILE A 250 -22.97 -1.94 12.14
CA ILE A 250 -22.99 -3.39 11.94
C ILE A 250 -24.44 -3.86 11.91
N ASP A 251 -24.75 -4.71 10.94
CA ASP A 251 -25.98 -5.47 10.88
C ASP A 251 -25.75 -6.85 11.52
N GLU A 252 -26.32 -7.06 12.72
CA GLU A 252 -26.14 -8.32 13.48
C GLU A 252 -26.85 -9.52 12.84
N SER A 253 -27.70 -9.31 11.83
CA SER A 253 -28.31 -10.40 11.06
C SER A 253 -27.33 -11.09 10.10
N GLN A 254 -26.19 -10.45 9.79
CA GLN A 254 -25.18 -10.98 8.89
C GLN A 254 -24.24 -11.93 9.64
N THR A 255 -24.11 -13.16 9.15
CA THR A 255 -23.40 -14.25 9.83
C THR A 255 -21.90 -13.99 9.99
N LEU A 256 -21.24 -13.35 9.02
CA LEU A 256 -19.79 -13.04 9.03
C LEU A 256 -19.48 -11.81 8.13
N PRO A 257 -19.66 -10.57 8.62
CA PRO A 257 -19.33 -9.40 7.82
C PRO A 257 -17.81 -9.23 7.69
N ALA A 258 -17.37 -8.79 6.51
CA ALA A 258 -15.97 -8.48 6.24
C ALA A 258 -15.84 -7.07 5.63
N LEU A 259 -14.81 -6.35 6.05
CA LEU A 259 -14.40 -5.08 5.43
C LEU A 259 -13.32 -5.37 4.41
N ILE A 260 -13.65 -5.16 3.14
CA ILE A 260 -12.71 -5.27 2.02
C ILE A 260 -12.65 -3.89 1.36
N PRO A 261 -11.65 -3.05 1.67
CA PRO A 261 -11.52 -1.73 1.07
C PRO A 261 -11.28 -1.83 -0.44
N TYR A 262 -11.74 -0.81 -1.15
CA TYR A 262 -11.65 -0.73 -2.60
C TYR A 262 -11.52 0.71 -3.07
N LYS A 263 -10.61 0.92 -4.02
CA LYS A 263 -10.47 2.16 -4.77
C LYS A 263 -9.67 1.91 -6.05
N SER A 264 -10.15 2.38 -7.19
CA SER A 264 -9.44 2.28 -8.48
C SER A 264 -7.98 2.74 -8.39
N GLY A 265 -7.08 1.87 -8.88
CA GLY A 265 -5.64 2.12 -8.91
C GLY A 265 -4.94 2.01 -7.56
N TYR A 266 -5.56 1.38 -6.55
CA TYR A 266 -4.91 1.05 -5.27
C TYR A 266 -5.13 -0.42 -4.89
N TYR A 267 -4.17 -1.01 -4.19
CA TYR A 267 -4.35 -2.19 -3.34
C TYR A 267 -4.19 -1.81 -1.87
N PHE A 268 -4.72 -2.63 -0.97
CA PHE A 268 -4.79 -2.33 0.46
C PHE A 268 -4.11 -3.40 1.30
N SER A 269 -3.57 -3.01 2.45
CA SER A 269 -3.03 -3.89 3.48
C SER A 269 -3.58 -3.48 4.87
N PRO A 270 -4.23 -4.40 5.61
CA PRO A 270 -4.70 -5.70 5.12
C PRO A 270 -5.73 -5.52 3.99
N ASP A 271 -5.90 -6.53 3.15
CA ASP A 271 -6.87 -6.53 2.05
C ASP A 271 -8.29 -6.90 2.50
N ILE A 272 -8.42 -7.59 3.64
CA ILE A 272 -9.68 -7.97 4.27
C ILE A 272 -9.55 -7.94 5.80
N ILE A 273 -10.62 -7.50 6.47
CA ILE A 273 -10.77 -7.67 7.92
C ILE A 273 -12.16 -8.21 8.24
N TYR A 274 -12.21 -9.34 8.96
CA TYR A 274 -13.46 -9.85 9.52
C TYR A 274 -13.92 -9.03 10.72
N THR A 275 -15.21 -8.71 10.75
CA THR A 275 -15.84 -7.88 11.79
C THR A 275 -16.40 -8.75 12.91
N THR A 276 -15.59 -9.69 13.43
CA THR A 276 -16.02 -10.59 14.50
C THR A 276 -16.31 -9.81 15.80
N PRO A 277 -17.11 -10.35 16.73
CA PRO A 277 -17.41 -9.70 18.01
C PRO A 277 -16.17 -9.28 18.80
N GLU A 278 -15.08 -10.05 18.73
CA GLU A 278 -13.80 -9.78 19.40
C GLU A 278 -13.06 -8.62 18.73
N ASN A 279 -13.24 -8.45 17.42
CA ASN A 279 -12.53 -7.45 16.63
C ASN A 279 -13.33 -6.15 16.48
N ARG A 280 -14.67 -6.14 16.58
CA ARG A 280 -15.52 -4.98 16.22
C ARG A 280 -15.20 -3.68 16.99
N ASN A 281 -14.69 -3.78 18.21
CA ASN A 281 -14.40 -2.62 19.06
C ASN A 281 -13.01 -2.00 18.85
N ASN A 282 -12.13 -2.64 18.08
CA ASN A 282 -10.77 -2.13 17.82
C ASN A 282 -10.75 -1.21 16.59
N PRO A 283 -9.97 -0.11 16.60
CA PRO A 283 -9.77 0.69 15.39
C PRO A 283 -9.19 -0.17 14.26
N LYS A 284 -9.76 -0.02 13.06
CA LYS A 284 -9.21 -0.60 11.83
C LYS A 284 -8.26 0.37 11.18
N ASP A 285 -7.23 -0.19 10.55
CA ASP A 285 -6.23 0.56 9.83
C ASP A 285 -5.99 -0.12 8.48
N PHE A 286 -6.15 0.64 7.40
CA PHE A 286 -5.97 0.19 6.03
C PHE A 286 -4.97 1.09 5.33
N MET A 287 -3.78 0.55 5.05
CA MET A 287 -2.78 1.21 4.23
C MET A 287 -3.03 0.93 2.75
N ALA A 288 -3.11 1.98 1.94
CA ALA A 288 -3.34 1.93 0.52
C ALA A 288 -2.07 2.22 -0.27
N PHE A 289 -1.81 1.39 -1.27
CA PHE A 289 -0.64 1.47 -2.14
C PHE A 289 -1.10 1.62 -3.60
N PRO A 290 -0.53 2.55 -4.37
CA PRO A 290 -0.89 2.71 -5.78
C PRO A 290 -0.49 1.45 -6.57
N LEU A 291 -1.36 1.02 -7.49
CA LEU A 291 -1.08 -0.07 -8.41
C LEU A 291 -0.09 0.38 -9.50
N ASN A 292 0.70 -0.57 -10.00
CA ASN A 292 1.48 -0.36 -11.23
C ASN A 292 0.49 -0.11 -12.40
N PRO A 293 0.67 0.92 -13.25
CA PRO A 293 -0.19 1.15 -14.41
C PRO A 293 -0.35 -0.06 -15.34
N GLU A 294 0.64 -0.95 -15.42
CA GLU A 294 0.58 -2.19 -16.22
C GLU A 294 -0.02 -3.39 -15.47
N TYR A 295 -0.30 -3.26 -14.17
CA TYR A 295 -0.95 -4.32 -13.41
C TYR A 295 -2.29 -4.70 -14.05
N ALA A 296 -2.54 -5.99 -14.24
CA ALA A 296 -3.72 -6.53 -14.92
C ALA A 296 -3.95 -6.02 -16.36
N LEU A 297 -2.93 -5.46 -17.03
CA LEU A 297 -2.93 -5.28 -18.48
C LEU A 297 -2.83 -6.67 -19.13
N THR A 298 -3.83 -7.05 -19.92
CA THR A 298 -3.90 -8.39 -20.52
C THR A 298 -3.68 -8.37 -22.03
N HIS A 299 -3.99 -7.25 -22.70
CA HIS A 299 -3.79 -7.12 -24.14
C HIS A 299 -3.23 -5.74 -24.48
N ASP A 300 -2.17 -5.71 -25.28
CA ASP A 300 -1.56 -4.49 -25.84
C ASP A 300 -1.34 -4.70 -27.34
N TYR A 301 -2.38 -4.39 -28.12
CA TYR A 301 -2.37 -4.47 -29.57
C TYR A 301 -1.73 -3.22 -30.16
N VAL A 302 -0.68 -3.40 -30.95
CA VAL A 302 -0.03 -2.32 -31.68
C VAL A 302 -0.20 -2.54 -33.17
N PHE A 303 -0.53 -1.45 -33.86
CA PHE A 303 -0.79 -1.42 -35.29
C PHE A 303 0.32 -0.67 -36.05
N GLY A 304 0.52 -1.03 -37.32
CA GLY A 304 1.65 -0.60 -38.14
C GLY A 304 1.96 -1.66 -39.19
N THR A 305 3.23 -1.77 -39.57
CA THR A 305 3.70 -2.78 -40.54
C THR A 305 3.49 -4.21 -40.08
N GLN A 306 3.56 -4.46 -38.76
CA GLN A 306 3.18 -5.71 -38.14
C GLN A 306 2.13 -5.44 -37.06
N ILE A 307 1.01 -6.16 -37.14
CA ILE A 307 -0.03 -6.17 -36.12
C ILE A 307 0.32 -7.27 -35.13
N ARG A 308 0.44 -6.92 -33.84
CA ARG A 308 0.74 -7.89 -32.79
C ARG A 308 0.16 -7.47 -31.45
N ASN A 309 -0.14 -8.47 -30.61
CA ASN A 309 -0.31 -8.28 -29.18
C ASN A 309 1.08 -8.41 -28.51
N LYS A 310 1.59 -7.33 -27.90
CA LYS A 310 2.91 -7.34 -27.25
C LYS A 310 3.02 -8.30 -26.07
N LEU A 311 1.89 -8.67 -25.48
CA LEU A 311 1.84 -9.54 -24.29
C LEU A 311 1.63 -11.02 -24.65
N ALA A 312 1.31 -11.33 -25.90
CA ALA A 312 1.16 -12.72 -26.33
C ALA A 312 2.51 -13.32 -26.69
N PHE A 313 2.83 -14.50 -26.11
CA PHE A 313 4.03 -15.27 -26.44
C PHE A 313 4.03 -15.76 -27.90
N ASP A 314 2.83 -15.97 -28.47
CA ASP A 314 2.62 -16.36 -29.85
C ASP A 314 1.70 -15.34 -30.57
N SER A 315 2.30 -14.39 -31.27
CA SER A 315 1.58 -13.40 -32.08
C SER A 315 1.12 -13.95 -33.44
N SER A 316 1.30 -15.25 -33.73
CA SER A 316 1.12 -15.84 -35.07
C SER A 316 -0.33 -16.17 -35.47
N LYS A 317 -1.33 -15.88 -34.63
CA LYS A 317 -2.74 -16.25 -34.87
C LYS A 317 -3.72 -15.07 -34.86
N LEU A 318 -3.29 -13.88 -35.26
CA LEU A 318 -4.22 -12.76 -35.53
C LEU A 318 -4.63 -12.81 -37.00
N ILE A 319 -5.92 -12.73 -37.29
CA ILE A 319 -6.44 -12.64 -38.67
C ILE A 319 -6.75 -11.17 -38.95
N SER A 320 -6.08 -10.61 -39.95
CA SER A 320 -6.25 -9.21 -40.37
C SER A 320 -6.88 -9.18 -41.76
N ASN A 321 -8.02 -8.51 -41.90
CA ASN A 321 -8.74 -8.34 -43.16
C ASN A 321 -8.76 -6.86 -43.55
N ASN A 322 -8.23 -6.52 -44.74
CA ASN A 322 -8.24 -5.16 -45.31
C ASN A 322 -7.67 -4.04 -44.41
N VAL A 323 -6.83 -4.39 -43.43
CA VAL A 323 -6.10 -3.42 -42.60
C VAL A 323 -4.74 -3.15 -43.23
N VAL A 324 -4.44 -1.89 -43.53
CA VAL A 324 -3.25 -1.48 -44.28
C VAL A 324 -2.34 -0.61 -43.42
N ALA A 325 -1.06 -0.95 -43.35
CA ALA A 325 -0.06 -0.11 -42.69
C ALA A 325 0.09 1.25 -43.41
N LYS A 326 0.15 2.35 -42.65
CA LYS A 326 0.35 3.71 -43.14
C LYS A 326 1.36 4.45 -42.26
N LYS A 327 2.04 5.43 -42.84
CA LYS A 327 2.86 6.39 -42.11
C LYS A 327 2.02 7.61 -41.75
N ASP A 328 2.05 7.99 -40.47
CA ASP A 328 1.41 9.17 -39.91
C ASP A 328 2.47 10.09 -39.29
N SER A 329 2.26 11.40 -39.39
CA SER A 329 3.21 12.42 -38.93
C SER A 329 3.39 12.46 -37.40
N VAL A 330 2.40 11.99 -36.63
CA VAL A 330 2.43 11.99 -35.16
C VAL A 330 2.98 10.67 -34.63
N PHE A 331 2.48 9.54 -35.16
CA PHE A 331 2.73 8.22 -34.58
C PHE A 331 3.70 7.32 -35.37
N GLY A 332 4.20 7.80 -36.50
CA GLY A 332 5.01 6.99 -37.41
C GLY A 332 4.15 5.88 -38.02
N ASP A 333 4.47 4.62 -37.73
CA ASP A 333 3.67 3.48 -38.24
C ASP A 333 2.33 3.35 -37.52
N VAL A 334 1.24 3.38 -38.29
CA VAL A 334 -0.14 3.16 -37.86
C VAL A 334 -0.83 2.22 -38.85
N SER A 335 -2.04 1.76 -38.54
CA SER A 335 -2.86 1.05 -39.52
C SER A 335 -4.12 1.84 -39.88
N TYR A 336 -4.48 1.77 -41.16
CA TYR A 336 -5.72 2.26 -41.71
C TYR A 336 -6.71 1.10 -41.89
N PHE A 337 -7.92 1.30 -41.38
CA PHE A 337 -9.06 0.41 -41.51
C PHE A 337 -10.00 1.01 -42.54
N SER A 338 -10.17 0.33 -43.68
CA SER A 338 -11.20 0.68 -44.67
C SER A 338 -12.56 0.13 -44.24
N ASN A 339 -13.63 0.50 -44.96
CA ASN A 339 -14.91 -0.18 -44.78
C ASN A 339 -14.75 -1.70 -44.99
N GLY A 340 -15.35 -2.51 -44.11
CA GLY A 340 -15.16 -3.97 -44.08
C GLY A 340 -13.85 -4.46 -43.47
N ALA A 341 -12.95 -3.58 -43.01
CA ALA A 341 -11.68 -4.00 -42.42
C ALA A 341 -11.83 -4.38 -40.94
N PHE A 342 -11.13 -5.43 -40.51
CA PHE A 342 -11.16 -5.90 -39.13
C PHE A 342 -9.92 -6.71 -38.76
N ILE A 343 -9.73 -6.89 -37.45
CA ILE A 343 -8.76 -7.84 -36.90
C ILE A 343 -9.51 -8.77 -35.94
N ASP A 344 -9.50 -10.07 -36.23
CA ASP A 344 -9.85 -11.11 -35.26
C ASP A 344 -8.60 -11.42 -34.43
N THR A 345 -8.73 -11.23 -33.12
CA THR A 345 -7.62 -11.37 -32.18
C THR A 345 -7.41 -12.79 -31.66
N GLY A 346 -8.23 -13.74 -32.12
CA GLY A 346 -8.07 -15.16 -31.88
C GLY A 346 -8.35 -15.59 -30.44
N ILE A 347 -8.01 -16.85 -30.13
CA ILE A 347 -8.45 -17.54 -28.91
C ILE A 347 -7.97 -16.89 -27.60
N THR A 348 -6.83 -16.20 -27.62
CA THR A 348 -6.26 -15.54 -26.42
C THR A 348 -7.19 -14.46 -25.85
N SER A 349 -7.92 -13.78 -26.74
CA SER A 349 -8.85 -12.70 -26.42
C SER A 349 -10.19 -13.14 -25.80
N LYS A 350 -10.50 -14.44 -25.81
CA LYS A 350 -11.69 -14.98 -25.12
C LYS A 350 -11.67 -14.63 -23.65
N SER A 351 -10.48 -14.54 -23.07
CA SER A 351 -10.29 -14.21 -21.65
C SER A 351 -10.47 -12.72 -21.31
N ALA A 352 -10.58 -11.83 -22.30
CA ALA A 352 -10.69 -10.38 -22.07
C ALA A 352 -12.07 -9.94 -21.58
N LEU A 353 -12.15 -8.78 -20.92
CA LEU A 353 -13.39 -8.09 -20.53
C LEU A 353 -14.31 -8.97 -19.67
N LYS A 354 -13.80 -9.70 -18.67
CA LYS A 354 -14.62 -10.65 -17.89
C LYS A 354 -15.49 -10.00 -16.82
N SER A 355 -15.02 -8.92 -16.21
CA SER A 355 -15.64 -8.30 -15.04
C SER A 355 -15.45 -6.78 -15.10
N ASN A 356 -14.64 -6.20 -14.21
CA ASN A 356 -14.15 -4.83 -14.37
C ASN A 356 -13.17 -4.80 -15.53
N PHE A 357 -13.22 -3.74 -16.34
CA PHE A 357 -12.25 -3.58 -17.42
C PHE A 357 -11.97 -2.13 -17.73
N SER A 358 -10.83 -1.90 -18.37
CA SER A 358 -10.50 -0.61 -18.99
C SER A 358 -9.96 -0.86 -20.38
N ILE A 359 -10.39 -0.04 -21.32
CA ILE A 359 -9.94 -0.08 -22.71
C ILE A 359 -9.40 1.31 -23.02
N CYS A 360 -8.20 1.38 -23.56
CA CYS A 360 -7.63 2.62 -24.11
C CYS A 360 -7.29 2.40 -25.58
N ALA A 361 -7.54 3.39 -26.42
CA ALA A 361 -7.18 3.33 -27.84
C ALA A 361 -6.79 4.71 -28.38
N TRP A 362 -5.91 4.72 -29.36
CA TRP A 362 -5.68 5.89 -30.21
C TRP A 362 -6.37 5.68 -31.55
N ILE A 363 -7.28 6.58 -31.87
CA ILE A 363 -8.08 6.54 -33.10
C ILE A 363 -8.05 7.89 -33.83
N LYS A 364 -8.19 7.84 -35.15
CA LYS A 364 -8.42 9.00 -36.03
C LYS A 364 -9.47 8.60 -37.06
N PRO A 365 -10.76 8.75 -36.75
CA PRO A 365 -11.83 8.35 -37.65
C PRO A 365 -11.85 9.25 -38.89
N THR A 366 -12.08 8.66 -40.06
CA THR A 366 -12.27 9.41 -41.32
C THR A 366 -13.75 9.52 -41.70
N GLN A 367 -14.63 8.88 -40.94
CA GLN A 367 -16.09 8.94 -41.04
C GLN A 367 -16.69 8.90 -39.63
N LEU A 368 -17.82 9.56 -39.42
CA LEU A 368 -18.54 9.60 -38.14
C LEU A 368 -19.96 9.04 -38.30
N ASP A 369 -20.07 7.91 -39.00
CA ASP A 369 -21.36 7.24 -39.23
C ASP A 369 -22.01 6.78 -37.90
N PRO A 370 -23.31 6.44 -37.91
CA PRO A 370 -24.01 6.03 -36.69
C PRO A 370 -23.40 4.81 -35.99
N ASN A 371 -22.69 3.95 -36.72
CA ASN A 371 -22.23 2.65 -36.23
C ASN A 371 -20.78 2.38 -36.65
N ASN A 372 -19.85 3.08 -36.01
CA ASN A 372 -18.42 2.97 -36.31
C ASN A 372 -17.71 2.19 -35.18
N SER A 373 -17.62 0.85 -35.34
CA SER A 373 -17.21 -0.09 -34.28
C SER A 373 -15.71 -0.15 -34.07
N ILE A 374 -15.23 0.35 -32.93
CA ILE A 374 -13.81 0.30 -32.56
C ILE A 374 -13.45 -1.09 -32.04
N LEU A 375 -14.32 -1.66 -31.19
CA LEU A 375 -14.10 -2.95 -30.56
C LEU A 375 -15.42 -3.70 -30.33
N GLY A 376 -15.51 -4.94 -30.80
CA GLY A 376 -16.66 -5.84 -30.58
C GLY A 376 -16.26 -7.13 -29.87
N LYS A 377 -17.20 -7.70 -29.10
CA LYS A 377 -17.04 -9.04 -28.53
C LYS A 377 -18.38 -9.73 -28.36
N GLY A 378 -18.64 -10.72 -29.23
CA GLY A 378 -19.91 -11.42 -29.27
C GLY A 378 -21.10 -10.48 -29.47
N ASP A 379 -22.22 -10.83 -28.86
CA ASP A 379 -23.48 -10.08 -28.86
C ASP A 379 -23.63 -9.12 -27.67
N ASN A 380 -22.78 -9.22 -26.64
CA ASN A 380 -22.98 -8.48 -25.39
C ASN A 380 -22.10 -7.23 -25.24
N PHE A 381 -21.14 -7.01 -26.14
CA PHE A 381 -20.17 -5.92 -26.02
C PHE A 381 -19.86 -5.29 -27.37
N VAL A 382 -20.12 -3.98 -27.49
CA VAL A 382 -19.58 -3.15 -28.56
C VAL A 382 -19.15 -1.80 -27.98
N PHE A 383 -17.92 -1.38 -28.27
CA PHE A 383 -17.43 -0.03 -28.05
C PHE A 383 -17.24 0.65 -29.41
N LYS A 384 -18.02 1.71 -29.66
CA LYS A 384 -18.14 2.33 -30.97
C LYS A 384 -18.25 3.85 -30.90
N LEU A 385 -18.19 4.49 -32.05
CA LEU A 385 -18.67 5.85 -32.23
C LEU A 385 -20.10 5.81 -32.79
N HIS A 386 -20.99 6.59 -32.18
CA HIS A 386 -22.30 6.90 -32.75
C HIS A 386 -22.34 8.39 -33.06
N GLN A 387 -22.27 8.74 -34.35
CA GLN A 387 -22.24 10.14 -34.79
C GLN A 387 -21.10 10.96 -34.15
N GLY A 388 -19.95 10.32 -33.94
CA GLY A 388 -18.77 10.93 -33.33
C GLY A 388 -18.76 10.95 -31.80
N PHE A 389 -19.76 10.40 -31.13
CA PHE A 389 -19.77 10.27 -29.67
C PHE A 389 -19.39 8.85 -29.25
N LEU A 390 -18.61 8.72 -28.17
CA LEU A 390 -18.29 7.41 -27.61
C LEU A 390 -19.56 6.72 -27.12
N THR A 391 -19.75 5.48 -27.54
CA THR A 391 -20.92 4.67 -27.20
C THR A 391 -20.49 3.29 -26.78
N PHE A 392 -21.05 2.83 -25.66
CA PHE A 392 -20.99 1.43 -25.26
C PHE A 392 -22.37 0.79 -25.46
N THR A 393 -22.43 -0.32 -26.19
CA THR A 393 -23.67 -1.04 -26.48
C THR A 393 -23.65 -2.40 -25.81
N MET A 394 -24.70 -2.68 -25.04
CA MET A 394 -25.10 -4.03 -24.65
C MET A 394 -26.34 -4.38 -25.47
N ALA A 395 -26.16 -5.17 -26.52
CA ALA A 395 -27.25 -5.44 -27.47
C ALA A 395 -28.43 -6.13 -26.77
N GLY A 396 -29.65 -5.75 -27.18
CA GLY A 396 -30.88 -6.19 -26.52
C GLY A 396 -31.14 -5.57 -25.14
N ILE A 397 -30.22 -4.74 -24.62
CA ILE A 397 -30.35 -4.08 -23.32
C ILE A 397 -30.42 -2.56 -23.50
N LYS A 398 -29.31 -1.91 -23.88
CA LYS A 398 -29.22 -0.46 -23.99
C LYS A 398 -27.94 0.00 -24.70
N ASP A 399 -28.07 1.12 -25.44
CA ASP A 399 -26.95 1.94 -25.88
C ASP A 399 -26.66 3.06 -24.87
N TYR A 400 -25.43 3.07 -24.36
CA TYR A 400 -24.91 4.09 -23.45
C TYR A 400 -24.09 5.08 -24.27
N VAL A 401 -24.77 6.10 -24.81
CA VAL A 401 -24.19 7.15 -25.65
C VAL A 401 -23.71 8.31 -24.77
N SER A 402 -22.43 8.64 -24.85
CA SER A 402 -21.86 9.77 -24.12
C SER A 402 -21.97 11.08 -24.91
N THR A 403 -22.90 11.95 -24.55
CA THR A 403 -23.16 13.22 -25.25
C THR A 403 -22.06 14.28 -25.05
N SER A 404 -21.13 14.06 -24.12
CA SER A 404 -20.03 14.97 -23.79
C SER A 404 -18.65 14.49 -24.27
N SER A 405 -18.59 13.46 -25.12
CA SER A 405 -17.35 12.85 -25.63
C SER A 405 -17.14 13.00 -27.15
N PRO A 406 -17.24 14.21 -27.72
CA PRO A 406 -17.13 14.39 -29.17
C PRO A 406 -15.72 14.01 -29.66
N ILE A 407 -15.66 13.12 -30.65
CA ILE A 407 -14.44 12.72 -31.36
C ILE A 407 -14.37 13.48 -32.69
N PRO A 408 -13.37 14.34 -32.89
CA PRO A 408 -13.20 15.08 -34.13
C PRO A 408 -12.88 14.17 -35.33
N LEU A 409 -13.44 14.53 -36.48
CA LEU A 409 -13.16 13.89 -37.76
C LEU A 409 -11.71 14.20 -38.19
N ASN A 410 -10.99 13.20 -38.68
CA ASN A 410 -9.62 13.33 -39.20
C ASN A 410 -8.58 13.84 -38.18
N GLU A 411 -8.84 13.73 -36.88
CA GLU A 411 -7.92 14.11 -35.82
C GLU A 411 -7.66 12.95 -34.85
N TRP A 412 -6.42 12.86 -34.36
CA TRP A 412 -6.06 11.84 -33.38
C TRP A 412 -6.68 12.14 -32.02
N SER A 413 -7.42 11.17 -31.49
CA SER A 413 -7.97 11.21 -30.15
C SER A 413 -7.56 9.95 -29.38
N HIS A 414 -7.11 10.14 -28.15
CA HIS A 414 -7.00 9.04 -27.20
C HIS A 414 -8.34 8.86 -26.52
N ILE A 415 -8.92 7.67 -26.62
CA ILE A 415 -10.21 7.35 -26.04
C ILE A 415 -10.02 6.30 -24.96
N ALA A 416 -10.85 6.33 -23.92
CA ALA A 416 -10.94 5.23 -23.00
C ALA A 416 -12.37 4.96 -22.53
N LEU A 417 -12.66 3.68 -22.31
CA LEU A 417 -13.86 3.18 -21.65
C LEU A 417 -13.43 2.41 -20.42
N VAL A 418 -13.93 2.81 -19.24
CA VAL A 418 -13.66 2.13 -17.97
C VAL A 418 -14.99 1.67 -17.38
N TYR A 419 -15.08 0.38 -17.03
CA TYR A 419 -16.25 -0.20 -16.36
C TYR A 419 -15.89 -0.66 -14.95
N SER A 420 -16.66 -0.15 -13.97
CA SER A 420 -16.65 -0.61 -12.59
C SER A 420 -17.89 -1.47 -12.31
N LYS A 421 -17.70 -2.77 -12.08
CA LYS A 421 -18.76 -3.69 -11.64
C LYS A 421 -19.24 -3.39 -10.22
N ILE A 422 -18.32 -2.97 -9.34
CA ILE A 422 -18.63 -2.68 -7.93
C ILE A 422 -19.59 -1.49 -7.84
N GLU A 423 -19.36 -0.45 -8.65
CA GLU A 423 -20.22 0.74 -8.68
C GLU A 423 -21.36 0.61 -9.71
N SER A 424 -21.26 -0.36 -10.62
CA SER A 424 -22.11 -0.49 -11.82
C SER A 424 -22.08 0.77 -12.70
N MET A 425 -20.90 1.36 -12.85
CA MET A 425 -20.67 2.63 -13.57
C MET A 425 -19.73 2.43 -14.76
N LEU A 426 -20.06 3.10 -15.86
CA LEU A 426 -19.22 3.33 -17.03
C LEU A 426 -18.62 4.73 -16.95
N TYR A 427 -17.38 4.87 -17.37
CA TYR A 427 -16.67 6.13 -17.45
C TYR A 427 -16.04 6.27 -18.83
N PHE A 428 -16.36 7.37 -19.50
CA PHE A 428 -15.84 7.71 -20.82
C PHE A 428 -14.77 8.77 -20.69
N TYR A 429 -13.67 8.61 -21.44
CA TYR A 429 -12.56 9.54 -21.45
C TYR A 429 -12.15 9.89 -22.87
N VAL A 430 -11.80 11.16 -23.06
CA VAL A 430 -11.18 11.67 -24.28
C VAL A 430 -9.94 12.46 -23.89
N ASN A 431 -8.81 12.16 -24.54
CA ASN A 431 -7.50 12.80 -24.33
C ASN A 431 -7.08 12.84 -22.84
N GLY A 432 -7.30 11.72 -22.15
CA GLY A 432 -6.93 11.55 -20.74
C GLY A 432 -7.83 12.27 -19.73
N LYS A 433 -8.92 12.90 -20.17
CA LYS A 433 -9.91 13.55 -19.30
C LYS A 433 -11.22 12.79 -19.33
N LYS A 434 -11.80 12.53 -18.14
CA LYS A 434 -13.15 11.98 -18.01
C LYS A 434 -14.17 12.95 -18.57
N THR A 435 -14.90 12.54 -19.59
CA THR A 435 -15.94 13.35 -20.26
C THR A 435 -17.32 13.06 -19.72
N ASP A 436 -17.58 11.80 -19.33
CA ASP A 436 -18.91 11.36 -18.92
C ASP A 436 -18.87 10.13 -18.01
N SER A 437 -19.97 9.90 -17.29
CA SER A 437 -20.16 8.72 -16.45
C SER A 437 -21.62 8.29 -16.46
N MET A 438 -21.88 7.00 -16.64
CA MET A 438 -23.25 6.46 -16.77
C MET A 438 -23.41 5.20 -15.94
N ARG A 439 -24.54 5.07 -15.23
CA ARG A 439 -24.87 3.83 -14.51
C ARG A 439 -25.46 2.81 -15.47
N LEU A 440 -25.01 1.55 -15.37
CA LEU A 440 -25.68 0.48 -16.10
C LEU A 440 -27.03 0.17 -15.46
N ILE A 441 -28.02 -0.09 -16.31
CA ILE A 441 -29.35 -0.53 -15.88
C ILE A 441 -29.41 -2.04 -15.59
N SER A 442 -28.39 -2.79 -16.03
CA SER A 442 -28.24 -4.23 -15.79
C SER A 442 -26.76 -4.61 -15.74
N ASN A 443 -26.45 -5.74 -15.11
CA ASN A 443 -25.09 -6.23 -15.02
C ASN A 443 -24.56 -6.63 -16.40
N TYR A 444 -23.34 -6.19 -16.71
CA TYR A 444 -22.62 -6.67 -17.89
C TYR A 444 -22.36 -8.18 -17.78
N LYS A 445 -22.64 -8.91 -18.86
CA LYS A 445 -22.35 -10.34 -19.00
C LYS A 445 -21.17 -10.50 -19.94
N ASN A 446 -20.17 -11.27 -19.52
CA ASN A 446 -19.02 -11.58 -20.35
C ASN A 446 -19.42 -12.43 -21.56
N SER A 447 -18.49 -12.56 -22.50
CA SER A 447 -18.65 -13.36 -23.71
C SER A 447 -17.42 -14.25 -23.90
N ASP A 448 -17.62 -15.48 -24.39
CA ASP A 448 -16.55 -16.44 -24.69
C ASP A 448 -16.12 -16.40 -26.18
N PHE A 449 -16.60 -15.40 -26.93
CA PHE A 449 -16.20 -15.16 -28.32
C PHE A 449 -14.87 -14.39 -28.40
N HIS A 450 -14.26 -14.38 -29.58
CA HIS A 450 -13.05 -13.58 -29.83
C HIS A 450 -13.39 -12.09 -29.83
N LEU A 451 -12.39 -11.29 -29.49
CA LEU A 451 -12.45 -9.84 -29.60
C LEU A 451 -12.15 -9.44 -31.05
N MET A 452 -12.98 -8.57 -31.61
CA MET A 452 -12.86 -8.03 -32.95
C MET A 452 -12.46 -6.55 -32.87
N ILE A 453 -11.33 -6.17 -33.47
CA ILE A 453 -10.90 -4.77 -33.56
C ILE A 453 -11.33 -4.22 -34.91
N GLY A 454 -11.96 -3.04 -34.89
CA GLY A 454 -12.50 -2.38 -36.09
C GLY A 454 -13.80 -2.99 -36.62
N SER A 455 -14.40 -3.96 -35.92
CA SER A 455 -15.69 -4.52 -36.28
C SER A 455 -16.45 -5.11 -35.07
N ASN A 456 -17.65 -5.65 -35.29
CA ASN A 456 -18.44 -6.40 -34.32
C ASN A 456 -19.28 -7.50 -35.01
N LEU A 457 -20.16 -8.18 -34.26
CA LEU A 457 -20.98 -9.28 -34.76
C LEU A 457 -21.98 -8.88 -35.87
N TRP A 458 -22.35 -7.60 -35.98
CA TRP A 458 -23.33 -7.10 -36.95
C TRP A 458 -22.69 -6.43 -38.17
N GLU A 459 -21.39 -6.66 -38.39
CA GLU A 459 -20.66 -6.07 -39.52
C GLU A 459 -20.70 -4.52 -39.52
N GLU A 460 -20.72 -3.91 -38.34
CA GLU A 460 -20.46 -2.48 -38.18
C GLU A 460 -18.94 -2.28 -38.20
N PHE A 461 -18.40 -1.40 -39.05
CA PHE A 461 -16.95 -1.28 -39.25
C PHE A 461 -16.40 0.08 -38.84
N PHE A 462 -15.18 0.09 -38.30
CA PHE A 462 -14.43 1.33 -38.12
C PHE A 462 -13.70 1.74 -39.38
N VAL A 463 -13.88 3.00 -39.78
CA VAL A 463 -13.20 3.60 -40.93
C VAL A 463 -12.30 4.74 -40.47
N GLY A 464 -10.99 4.55 -40.59
CA GLY A 464 -9.98 5.52 -40.18
C GLY A 464 -8.67 4.88 -39.75
N TYR A 465 -7.87 5.60 -38.96
CA TYR A 465 -6.58 5.13 -38.48
C TYR A 465 -6.65 4.72 -37.01
N MET A 466 -5.93 3.65 -36.66
CA MET A 466 -5.66 3.28 -35.26
C MET A 466 -4.16 3.06 -35.06
N LYS A 467 -3.67 3.40 -33.85
CA LYS A 467 -2.28 3.17 -33.46
C LYS A 467 -2.13 2.01 -32.47
N GLU A 468 -2.96 1.99 -31.44
CA GLU A 468 -2.91 0.97 -30.39
C GLU A 468 -4.28 0.77 -29.75
N VAL A 469 -4.50 -0.43 -29.22
CA VAL A 469 -5.63 -0.77 -28.33
C VAL A 469 -5.06 -1.56 -27.15
N LYS A 470 -5.29 -1.07 -25.94
CA LYS A 470 -4.87 -1.70 -24.69
C LYS A 470 -6.07 -2.04 -23.83
N ILE A 471 -6.02 -3.20 -23.17
CA ILE A 471 -7.12 -3.72 -22.35
C ILE A 471 -6.58 -4.22 -21.02
N TRP A 472 -7.22 -3.77 -19.95
CA TRP A 472 -6.96 -4.19 -18.57
C TRP A 472 -8.17 -4.94 -18.02
N GLU A 473 -7.93 -6.00 -17.24
CA GLU A 473 -8.95 -6.69 -16.43
C GLU A 473 -9.18 -6.00 -15.07
N ARG A 474 -9.13 -4.67 -15.07
CA ARG A 474 -9.42 -3.81 -13.92
C ARG A 474 -9.86 -2.44 -14.38
N GLU A 475 -10.44 -1.68 -13.46
CA GLU A 475 -10.67 -0.24 -13.66
C GLU A 475 -9.38 0.56 -13.48
N LEU A 476 -9.09 1.43 -14.44
CA LEU A 476 -8.07 2.47 -14.35
C LEU A 476 -8.70 3.72 -13.75
N ASN A 477 -7.98 4.40 -12.85
CA ASN A 477 -8.43 5.69 -12.34
C ASN A 477 -8.08 6.85 -13.28
N ASP A 478 -8.63 8.04 -13.00
CA ASP A 478 -8.41 9.26 -13.79
C ASP A 478 -6.92 9.57 -14.03
N LYS A 479 -6.04 9.27 -13.06
CA LYS A 479 -4.59 9.51 -13.17
C LYS A 479 -3.93 8.51 -14.12
N GLU A 480 -4.28 7.24 -14.03
CA GLU A 480 -3.74 6.17 -14.89
C GLU A 480 -4.17 6.36 -16.34
N VAL A 481 -5.43 6.70 -16.61
CA VAL A 481 -5.92 7.00 -17.98
C VAL A 481 -5.17 8.21 -18.55
N LYS A 482 -4.96 9.25 -17.75
CA LYS A 482 -4.17 10.43 -18.16
C LYS A 482 -2.71 10.08 -18.44
N GLN A 483 -2.12 9.13 -17.71
CA GLN A 483 -0.77 8.64 -17.99
C GLN A 483 -0.70 7.89 -19.31
N GLN A 484 -1.70 7.07 -19.66
CA GLN A 484 -1.76 6.41 -20.97
C GLN A 484 -1.84 7.43 -22.12
N PHE A 485 -2.58 8.52 -21.93
CA PHE A 485 -2.62 9.62 -22.90
C PHE A 485 -1.26 10.36 -23.05
N ILE A 486 -0.59 10.68 -21.93
CA ILE A 486 0.68 11.44 -21.94
C ILE A 486 1.89 10.57 -22.35
N GLY A 487 1.79 9.25 -22.21
CA GLY A 487 2.87 8.28 -22.41
C GLY A 487 3.47 8.20 -23.82
N ILE A 488 3.01 9.02 -24.76
CA ILE A 488 3.62 9.16 -26.09
C ILE A 488 4.47 10.44 -26.12
N PRO A 489 5.77 10.35 -26.45
CA PRO A 489 6.60 11.54 -26.58
C PRO A 489 6.05 12.43 -27.69
N LYS A 490 5.75 13.69 -27.35
CA LYS A 490 5.70 14.77 -28.35
C LYS A 490 6.99 14.70 -29.17
N ALA A 491 6.87 14.74 -30.49
CA ALA A 491 8.01 14.83 -31.40
C ALA A 491 9.02 15.85 -30.85
N SER A 492 10.11 15.36 -30.27
CA SER A 492 11.23 16.20 -29.89
C SER A 492 11.79 16.74 -31.19
N LYS A 493 12.02 18.05 -31.26
CA LYS A 493 12.86 18.62 -32.30
C LYS A 493 14.24 17.99 -32.13
N ASP A 494 14.51 16.94 -32.89
CA ASP A 494 15.81 16.33 -32.94
C ASP A 494 16.80 17.40 -33.39
N PHE A 495 17.66 17.80 -32.46
CA PHE A 495 18.87 18.54 -32.78
C PHE A 495 19.65 17.67 -33.77
N SER A 496 19.64 18.08 -35.05
CA SER A 496 20.16 17.29 -36.16
C SER A 496 21.56 16.74 -35.85
N ALA A 497 21.82 15.50 -36.26
CA ALA A 497 23.11 14.80 -36.09
C ALA A 497 24.34 15.63 -36.51
N LEU A 498 24.13 16.63 -37.38
CA LEU A 498 25.11 17.62 -37.81
C LEU A 498 25.68 18.44 -36.64
N MET A 499 24.87 18.74 -35.61
CA MET A 499 25.32 19.50 -34.44
C MET A 499 26.15 18.63 -33.48
N TRP A 500 25.79 17.36 -33.32
CA TRP A 500 26.62 16.39 -32.59
C TRP A 500 27.92 16.10 -33.34
N TRP A 501 27.87 16.03 -34.66
CA TRP A 501 29.06 15.90 -35.50
C TRP A 501 29.99 17.11 -35.36
N LEU A 502 29.46 18.34 -35.34
CA LEU A 502 30.24 19.56 -35.11
C LEU A 502 30.86 19.60 -33.70
N ILE A 503 30.14 19.16 -32.66
CA ILE A 503 30.68 19.06 -31.29
C ILE A 503 31.80 18.01 -31.22
N VAL A 504 31.65 16.88 -31.92
CA VAL A 504 32.69 15.84 -31.99
C VAL A 504 33.91 16.33 -32.76
N VAL A 505 33.73 17.04 -33.89
CA VAL A 505 34.83 17.65 -34.65
C VAL A 505 35.56 18.70 -33.80
N PHE A 506 34.82 19.52 -33.05
CA PHE A 506 35.39 20.52 -32.15
C PHE A 506 36.17 19.87 -31.00
N LEU A 507 35.65 18.79 -30.41
CA LEU A 507 36.34 18.02 -29.37
C LEU A 507 37.60 17.33 -29.90
N ILE A 508 37.57 16.78 -31.13
CA ILE A 508 38.73 16.17 -31.77
C ILE A 508 39.80 17.24 -32.07
N ALA A 509 39.39 18.42 -32.55
CA ALA A 509 40.30 19.54 -32.78
C ALA A 509 40.93 20.05 -31.46
N ALA A 510 40.14 20.12 -30.38
CA ALA A 510 40.64 20.50 -29.05
C ALA A 510 41.63 19.46 -28.48
N VAL A 511 41.33 18.16 -28.63
CA VAL A 511 42.24 17.08 -28.23
C VAL A 511 43.51 17.08 -29.08
N PHE A 512 43.41 17.34 -30.38
CA PHE A 512 44.58 17.48 -31.27
C PHE A 512 45.46 18.68 -30.87
N PHE A 513 44.85 19.80 -30.46
CA PHE A 513 45.56 20.98 -29.96
C PHE A 513 46.26 20.71 -28.62
N ILE A 514 45.60 19.98 -27.71
CA ILE A 514 46.17 19.53 -26.43
C ILE A 514 47.30 18.50 -26.65
N PHE A 515 47.14 17.62 -27.64
CA PHE A 515 48.14 16.63 -28.02
C PHE A 515 49.40 17.30 -28.60
N LEU A 516 49.25 18.29 -29.49
CA LEU A 516 50.37 19.10 -29.99
C LEU A 516 51.09 19.91 -28.89
N TYR A 517 50.33 20.39 -27.90
CA TYR A 517 50.89 21.11 -26.74
C TYR A 517 51.70 20.19 -25.82
N ASN A 518 51.26 18.93 -25.64
CA ASN A 518 51.90 17.96 -24.76
C ASN A 518 53.04 17.17 -25.44
N PHE A 519 53.09 17.08 -26.78
CA PHE A 519 54.14 16.35 -27.50
C PHE A 519 55.52 17.03 -27.51
N LYS A 520 55.66 18.24 -26.93
CA LYS A 520 56.95 18.91 -26.75
C LYS A 520 57.65 18.57 -25.42
N LYS A 521 57.09 17.69 -24.60
CA LYS A 521 57.70 17.30 -23.32
C LYS A 521 57.64 15.79 -23.09
N ASN A 522 58.82 15.20 -23.21
CA ASN A 522 59.25 13.90 -22.69
C ASN A 522 58.82 12.61 -23.43
N LYS A 523 59.87 12.07 -24.03
CA LYS A 523 60.21 10.70 -24.38
C LYS A 523 60.20 9.71 -23.20
N ASP A 524 60.03 8.44 -23.60
CA ASP A 524 60.41 7.15 -22.97
C ASP A 524 59.59 6.74 -21.72
N SER A 525 59.07 5.52 -21.55
CA SER A 525 59.40 4.18 -22.09
C SER A 525 58.21 3.20 -21.97
N LEU A 526 58.09 2.27 -22.92
CA LEU A 526 57.25 1.04 -22.88
C LEU A 526 57.97 -0.06 -22.07
N ILE A 527 57.29 -0.99 -21.37
CA ILE A 527 56.98 -2.42 -21.68
C ILE A 527 56.49 -3.07 -20.32
N PRO A 528 55.83 -4.26 -20.22
CA PRO A 528 54.50 -4.72 -20.64
C PRO A 528 53.58 -5.17 -19.46
N ARG A 529 52.31 -5.45 -19.77
CA ARG A 529 51.31 -6.10 -18.89
C ARG A 529 51.72 -7.52 -18.47
N LYS A 530 51.66 -7.83 -17.17
CA LYS A 530 51.44 -9.19 -16.63
C LYS A 530 50.05 -9.27 -15.99
N LYS A 531 49.28 -10.30 -16.37
CA LYS A 531 48.04 -10.71 -15.69
C LYS A 531 48.40 -11.26 -14.29
N PRO A 532 47.67 -10.92 -13.22
CA PRO A 532 47.73 -11.72 -12.01
C PRO A 532 46.82 -12.94 -12.14
N VAL A 533 47.46 -14.09 -11.93
CA VAL A 533 46.87 -15.40 -11.70
C VAL A 533 46.30 -15.42 -10.28
N ASN A 534 45.17 -16.11 -10.12
CA ASN A 534 44.50 -16.36 -8.84
C ASN A 534 45.45 -16.98 -7.81
N THR A 535 45.41 -16.44 -6.60
CA THR A 535 45.70 -17.17 -5.37
C THR A 535 44.99 -16.41 -4.25
N LEU A 536 43.74 -16.79 -3.98
CA LEU A 536 43.02 -16.34 -2.79
C LEU A 536 43.46 -17.23 -1.64
N ASN A 537 44.36 -16.70 -0.81
CA ASN A 537 44.63 -17.26 0.50
C ASN A 537 43.39 -17.02 1.37
N VAL A 538 42.74 -18.09 1.80
CA VAL A 538 41.72 -18.05 2.86
C VAL A 538 42.43 -17.67 4.15
N ALA A 539 42.38 -16.39 4.50
CA ALA A 539 42.71 -15.94 5.85
C ALA A 539 41.50 -16.20 6.74
N ILE A 540 41.56 -17.28 7.51
CA ILE A 540 40.64 -17.54 8.62
C ILE A 540 40.72 -16.35 9.58
N HIS A 541 39.68 -15.52 9.62
CA HIS A 541 39.56 -14.40 10.55
C HIS A 541 39.35 -14.91 11.98
N ASN A 542 40.44 -15.19 12.69
CA ASN A 542 40.49 -15.33 14.16
C ASN A 542 40.84 -13.99 14.85
N GLY A 543 40.60 -12.84 14.21
CA GLY A 543 40.85 -11.50 14.77
C GLY A 543 39.55 -10.72 14.97
N SER A 544 39.46 -9.96 16.07
CA SER A 544 38.29 -9.12 16.39
C SER A 544 38.00 -8.15 15.24
N SER A 545 36.92 -8.40 14.51
CA SER A 545 36.44 -7.46 13.49
C SER A 545 35.93 -6.19 14.18
N ASP A 546 36.31 -5.04 13.64
CA ASP A 546 35.89 -3.73 14.15
C ASP A 546 34.43 -3.43 13.75
N SER A 547 33.77 -4.20 12.90
CA SER A 547 32.36 -4.02 12.55
C SER A 547 31.79 -5.31 12.00
N ALA A 548 30.46 -5.49 12.07
CA ALA A 548 29.82 -6.70 11.55
C ALA A 548 28.51 -6.40 10.81
N ILE A 549 28.27 -7.09 9.69
CA ILE A 549 27.02 -7.10 8.93
C ILE A 549 26.42 -8.50 9.04
N LEU A 550 25.25 -8.61 9.67
CA LEU A 550 24.56 -9.87 9.89
C LEU A 550 23.23 -9.86 9.14
N CYS A 551 23.11 -10.75 8.16
CA CYS A 551 21.96 -10.82 7.25
C CYS A 551 21.04 -12.02 7.49
N PHE A 552 21.44 -13.02 8.28
CA PHE A 552 20.58 -14.17 8.61
C PHE A 552 19.72 -13.85 9.83
N GLY A 553 18.40 -13.87 9.65
CA GLY A 553 17.45 -13.19 10.53
C GLY A 553 17.27 -11.71 10.17
N PRO A 554 16.80 -10.86 11.09
CA PRO A 554 16.70 -9.42 10.87
C PRO A 554 18.06 -8.80 10.56
N LEU A 555 18.11 -7.86 9.60
CA LEU A 555 19.36 -7.15 9.28
C LEU A 555 19.92 -6.45 10.52
N ARG A 556 21.15 -6.80 10.89
CA ARG A 556 21.93 -6.11 11.95
C ARG A 556 23.25 -5.62 11.37
N ILE A 557 23.63 -4.41 11.76
CA ILE A 557 24.91 -3.79 11.41
C ILE A 557 25.49 -3.30 12.73
N MET A 558 26.68 -3.73 13.08
CA MET A 558 27.35 -3.45 14.36
C MET A 558 28.61 -2.62 14.09
N ASP A 559 28.81 -1.57 14.89
CA ASP A 559 30.05 -0.78 14.86
C ASP A 559 31.15 -1.36 15.78
N SER A 560 32.31 -0.71 15.82
CA SER A 560 33.47 -1.14 16.62
C SER A 560 33.27 -1.10 18.13
N LYS A 561 32.16 -0.53 18.58
CA LYS A 561 31.78 -0.44 19.99
C LYS A 561 30.65 -1.42 20.34
N GLY A 562 30.22 -2.26 19.39
CA GLY A 562 29.10 -3.18 19.56
C GLY A 562 27.73 -2.49 19.52
N VAL A 563 27.63 -1.26 19.01
CA VAL A 563 26.35 -0.56 18.85
C VAL A 563 25.69 -0.99 17.54
N GLU A 564 24.41 -1.33 17.62
CA GLU A 564 23.61 -1.75 16.48
C GLU A 564 23.15 -0.54 15.62
N ILE A 565 23.90 -0.28 14.56
CA ILE A 565 23.70 0.81 13.60
C ILE A 565 22.46 0.60 12.72
N ALA A 566 22.07 -0.65 12.44
CA ALA A 566 20.88 -0.94 11.63
C ALA A 566 19.60 -0.30 12.20
N LYS A 567 19.49 -0.14 13.52
CA LYS A 567 18.37 0.52 14.21
C LYS A 567 18.30 2.03 14.00
N LYS A 568 19.42 2.66 13.58
CA LYS A 568 19.50 4.10 13.29
C LYS A 568 19.13 4.43 11.84
N LEU A 569 19.00 3.42 10.98
CA LEU A 569 18.63 3.60 9.58
C LEU A 569 17.12 3.86 9.48
N THR A 570 16.75 4.91 8.75
CA THR A 570 15.37 5.08 8.30
C THR A 570 15.01 3.97 7.29
N PRO A 571 13.71 3.67 7.06
CA PRO A 571 13.31 2.62 6.12
C PRO A 571 13.93 2.77 4.72
N LEU A 572 14.05 4.00 4.21
CA LEU A 572 14.66 4.27 2.91
C LEU A 572 16.18 4.05 2.91
N GLN A 573 16.87 4.41 3.99
CA GLN A 573 18.31 4.17 4.15
C GLN A 573 18.61 2.67 4.28
N LYS A 574 17.74 1.93 4.98
CA LYS A 574 17.83 0.47 5.11
C LYS A 574 17.65 -0.22 3.75
N LYS A 575 16.64 0.18 2.97
CA LYS A 575 16.45 -0.27 1.57
C LYS A 575 17.68 0.01 0.71
N MET A 576 18.22 1.24 0.77
CA MET A 576 19.42 1.62 0.04
C MET A 576 20.65 0.80 0.44
N PHE A 577 20.84 0.57 1.73
CA PHE A 577 21.93 -0.27 2.22
C PHE A 577 21.82 -1.68 1.63
N ILE A 578 20.66 -2.33 1.80
CA ILE A 578 20.44 -3.72 1.36
C ILE A 578 20.68 -3.86 -0.14
N ILE A 579 20.06 -3.01 -0.95
CA ILE A 579 20.17 -3.14 -2.41
C ILE A 579 21.61 -2.92 -2.90
N VAL A 580 22.29 -1.88 -2.41
CA VAL A 580 23.67 -1.62 -2.81
C VAL A 580 24.58 -2.73 -2.29
N PHE A 581 24.38 -3.20 -1.05
CA PHE A 581 25.15 -4.30 -0.47
C PHE A 581 25.04 -5.57 -1.31
N LEU A 582 23.83 -6.05 -1.61
CA LEU A 582 23.61 -7.27 -2.40
C LEU A 582 24.18 -7.17 -3.82
N HIS A 583 24.04 -6.01 -4.47
CA HIS A 583 24.65 -5.75 -5.80
C HIS A 583 26.18 -5.59 -5.77
N SER A 584 26.80 -5.58 -4.59
CA SER A 584 28.25 -5.46 -4.42
C SER A 584 28.94 -6.77 -4.09
N GLN A 585 28.18 -7.83 -3.82
CA GLN A 585 28.74 -9.13 -3.44
C GLN A 585 29.06 -9.99 -4.68
N ASN A 586 29.93 -10.99 -4.50
CA ASN A 586 30.19 -12.06 -5.46
C ASN A 586 30.55 -11.59 -6.89
N GLY A 587 31.48 -10.63 -7.00
CA GLY A 587 32.00 -10.15 -8.28
C GLY A 587 31.00 -9.35 -9.15
N GLN A 588 29.85 -8.95 -8.59
CA GLN A 588 28.87 -8.14 -9.30
C GLN A 588 29.40 -6.72 -9.61
N LYS A 589 28.84 -6.10 -10.65
CA LYS A 589 29.27 -4.80 -11.18
C LYS A 589 28.74 -3.59 -10.39
N GLY A 590 28.18 -3.80 -9.20
CA GLY A 590 27.49 -2.76 -8.44
C GLY A 590 26.18 -2.35 -9.12
N ILE A 591 25.45 -1.42 -8.49
CA ILE A 591 24.16 -0.95 -9.00
C ILE A 591 24.29 0.41 -9.68
N SER A 592 23.82 0.54 -10.92
CA SER A 592 23.90 1.81 -11.64
C SER A 592 23.05 2.89 -10.97
N THR A 593 23.41 4.17 -11.11
CA THR A 593 22.58 5.26 -10.57
C THR A 593 21.16 5.24 -11.12
N LYS A 594 20.99 4.85 -12.40
CA LYS A 594 19.67 4.75 -13.05
C LYS A 594 18.81 3.67 -12.40
N GLU A 595 19.39 2.49 -12.22
CA GLU A 595 18.72 1.32 -11.64
C GLU A 595 18.39 1.52 -10.17
N LEU A 596 19.36 1.99 -9.36
CA LEU A 596 19.15 2.35 -7.96
C LEU A 596 18.01 3.37 -7.81
N THR A 597 17.93 4.32 -8.75
CA THR A 597 16.87 5.34 -8.73
C THR A 597 15.51 4.77 -9.09
N GLY A 598 15.45 3.92 -10.11
CA GLY A 598 14.23 3.26 -10.54
C GLY A 598 13.62 2.39 -9.44
N ILE A 599 14.48 1.75 -8.63
CA ILE A 599 14.04 0.84 -7.57
C ILE A 599 13.64 1.59 -6.29
N LEU A 600 14.43 2.57 -5.83
CA LEU A 600 14.16 3.27 -4.56
C LEU A 600 13.20 4.44 -4.67
N TRP A 601 13.06 5.06 -5.85
CA TRP A 601 12.18 6.20 -6.07
C TRP A 601 11.35 6.05 -7.35
N PRO A 602 10.53 4.99 -7.46
CA PRO A 602 9.66 4.80 -8.61
C PRO A 602 8.70 6.00 -8.74
N GLY A 603 8.54 6.53 -9.95
CA GLY A 603 7.60 7.61 -10.24
C GLY A 603 8.01 9.03 -9.80
N LYS A 604 9.20 9.23 -9.20
CA LYS A 604 9.72 10.58 -8.93
C LYS A 604 10.28 11.23 -10.20
N SER A 605 10.11 12.56 -10.32
CA SER A 605 10.77 13.33 -11.38
C SER A 605 12.30 13.23 -11.28
N ILE A 606 13.00 13.37 -12.40
CA ILE A 606 14.48 13.26 -12.46
C ILE A 606 15.15 14.21 -11.45
N ALA A 607 14.65 15.44 -11.31
CA ALA A 607 15.18 16.44 -10.38
C ALA A 607 14.92 16.08 -8.91
N GLN A 608 13.70 15.67 -8.56
CA GLN A 608 13.36 15.27 -7.19
C GLN A 608 14.10 14.00 -6.78
N ALA A 609 14.17 13.02 -7.68
CA ALA A 609 14.90 11.78 -7.45
C ALA A 609 16.40 12.05 -7.24
N LYS A 610 17.01 12.95 -8.02
CA LYS A 610 18.40 13.38 -7.81
C LYS A 610 18.62 14.01 -6.44
N ASN A 611 17.74 14.93 -6.02
CA ASN A 611 17.87 15.62 -4.73
C ASN A 611 17.69 14.65 -3.56
N THR A 612 16.61 13.86 -3.55
CA THR A 612 16.37 12.86 -2.48
C THR A 612 17.50 11.84 -2.42
N ARG A 613 17.96 11.31 -3.55
CA ARG A 613 19.06 10.34 -3.62
C ARG A 613 20.34 10.90 -3.00
N SER A 614 20.70 12.14 -3.35
CA SER A 614 21.92 12.77 -2.85
C SER A 614 21.90 12.91 -1.33
N THR A 615 20.77 13.37 -0.77
CA THR A 615 20.58 13.47 0.68
C THR A 615 20.59 12.09 1.36
N THR A 616 19.93 11.08 0.79
CA THR A 616 19.92 9.72 1.35
C THR A 616 21.32 9.12 1.38
N ILE A 617 22.10 9.28 0.31
CA ILE A 617 23.50 8.81 0.23
C ILE A 617 24.36 9.50 1.29
N GLN A 618 24.24 10.82 1.42
CA GLN A 618 25.01 11.58 2.43
C GLN A 618 24.66 11.11 3.84
N ASN A 619 23.38 10.97 4.16
CA ASN A 619 22.95 10.51 5.47
C ASN A 619 23.35 9.05 5.74
N LEU A 620 23.29 8.17 4.74
CA LEU A 620 23.73 6.79 4.88
C LEU A 620 25.25 6.72 5.13
N ARG A 621 26.07 7.50 4.42
CA ARG A 621 27.51 7.61 4.68
C ARG A 621 27.82 8.10 6.09
N LEU A 622 27.07 9.10 6.57
CA LEU A 622 27.24 9.63 7.93
C LEU A 622 26.87 8.59 9.01
N ILE A 623 25.83 7.78 8.78
CA ILE A 623 25.46 6.73 9.73
C ILE A 623 26.48 5.58 9.70
N LEU A 624 27.00 5.23 8.52
CA LEU A 624 27.99 4.17 8.36
C LEU A 624 29.40 4.58 8.76
N SER A 625 29.70 5.87 8.98
CA SER A 625 31.06 6.31 9.31
C SER A 625 31.58 5.75 10.65
N SER A 626 30.70 5.27 11.53
CA SER A 626 31.10 4.54 12.75
C SER A 626 31.47 3.08 12.48
N CYS A 627 31.05 2.51 11.35
CA CYS A 627 31.35 1.14 10.95
C CYS A 627 32.64 1.09 10.14
N LYS A 628 33.77 0.81 10.79
CA LYS A 628 35.05 0.70 10.08
C LYS A 628 35.02 -0.43 9.06
N GLY A 629 35.45 -0.13 7.85
CA GLY A 629 35.48 -1.11 6.76
C GLY A 629 34.14 -1.29 6.04
N VAL A 630 33.15 -0.41 6.23
CA VAL A 630 31.91 -0.38 5.45
C VAL A 630 31.75 0.98 4.79
N GLU A 631 31.96 1.05 3.47
CA GLU A 631 31.92 2.32 2.74
C GLU A 631 31.01 2.28 1.51
N LEU A 632 30.15 3.30 1.38
CA LEU A 632 29.35 3.50 0.18
C LEU A 632 30.15 4.27 -0.88
N ILE A 633 30.70 3.57 -1.85
CA ILE A 633 31.56 4.11 -2.90
C ILE A 633 30.84 4.20 -4.26
N PHE A 634 31.31 5.10 -5.12
CA PHE A 634 30.84 5.23 -6.50
C PHE A 634 32.03 5.08 -7.44
N LYS A 635 32.08 3.97 -8.19
CA LYS A 635 33.14 3.66 -9.17
C LYS A 635 32.53 3.07 -10.42
N ASP A 636 33.13 3.30 -11.59
CA ASP A 636 32.67 2.76 -12.88
C ASP A 636 31.17 3.00 -13.19
N LYS A 637 30.66 4.17 -12.77
CA LYS A 637 29.24 4.59 -12.91
C LYS A 637 28.24 3.78 -12.06
N CYS A 638 28.71 2.94 -11.16
CA CYS A 638 27.91 2.13 -10.24
C CYS A 638 28.21 2.43 -8.77
N TRP A 639 27.20 2.20 -7.93
CA TRP A 639 27.30 2.27 -6.48
C TRP A 639 27.69 0.90 -5.93
N PHE A 640 28.61 0.90 -4.97
CA PHE A 640 29.04 -0.29 -4.26
C PHE A 640 29.07 -0.05 -2.75
N MET A 641 28.79 -1.12 -2.00
CA MET A 641 29.12 -1.23 -0.60
C MET A 641 30.46 -1.95 -0.52
N ASP A 642 31.52 -1.18 -0.28
CA ASP A 642 32.85 -1.72 -0.07
C ASP A 642 32.94 -2.25 1.36
N VAL A 643 33.17 -3.56 1.48
CA VAL A 643 33.30 -4.25 2.77
C VAL A 643 34.74 -4.70 2.89
N GLY A 644 35.55 -3.93 3.60
CA GLY A 644 36.97 -4.19 3.80
C GLY A 644 37.24 -5.26 4.86
N ALA A 645 38.49 -5.69 4.97
CA ALA A 645 38.94 -6.77 5.88
C ALA A 645 38.64 -6.54 7.38
N ASN A 646 38.32 -5.30 7.77
CA ASN A 646 37.98 -4.96 9.15
C ASN A 646 36.48 -5.17 9.49
N CYS A 647 35.65 -5.52 8.51
CA CYS A 647 34.23 -5.79 8.70
C CYS A 647 33.89 -7.25 8.41
N PHE A 648 33.33 -7.95 9.40
CA PHE A 648 32.81 -9.30 9.22
C PHE A 648 31.42 -9.25 8.54
N SER A 649 31.21 -10.00 7.48
CA SER A 649 29.88 -10.16 6.86
C SER A 649 29.52 -11.63 6.79
N ASN A 650 28.49 -12.03 7.54
CA ASN A 650 28.07 -13.44 7.53
C ASN A 650 27.47 -13.85 6.17
N TYR A 651 26.84 -12.92 5.44
CA TYR A 651 26.38 -13.15 4.07
C TYR A 651 27.54 -13.38 3.09
N ALA A 652 28.59 -12.54 3.13
CA ALA A 652 29.74 -12.69 2.25
C ALA A 652 30.47 -14.02 2.50
N VAL A 653 30.64 -14.37 3.78
CA VAL A 653 31.22 -15.66 4.20
C VAL A 653 30.37 -16.83 3.73
N SER A 654 29.04 -16.77 3.86
CA SER A 654 28.16 -17.82 3.33
C SER A 654 28.25 -17.93 1.81
N GLU A 655 28.28 -16.82 1.08
CA GLU A 655 28.44 -16.82 -0.38
C GLU A 655 29.78 -17.42 -0.83
N GLU A 656 30.85 -17.19 -0.09
CA GLU A 656 32.17 -17.78 -0.34
C GLU A 656 32.10 -19.30 -0.19
N TYR A 657 31.58 -19.80 0.94
CA TYR A 657 31.37 -21.24 1.13
C TYR A 657 30.48 -21.85 0.04
N LEU A 658 29.33 -21.25 -0.26
CA LEU A 658 28.42 -21.73 -1.32
C LEU A 658 29.08 -21.72 -2.72
N THR A 659 30.11 -20.90 -2.95
CA THR A 659 30.86 -20.87 -4.21
C THR A 659 31.97 -21.92 -4.22
N MET A 660 32.66 -22.10 -3.10
CA MET A 660 33.66 -23.16 -2.92
C MET A 660 33.04 -24.54 -3.17
N TYR A 661 31.87 -24.82 -2.58
CA TYR A 661 31.17 -26.11 -2.74
C TYR A 661 30.63 -26.37 -4.16
N LYS A 662 30.55 -25.35 -5.02
CA LYS A 662 30.12 -25.51 -6.42
C LYS A 662 31.27 -25.96 -7.33
N ASN A 663 32.53 -25.76 -6.93
CA ASN A 663 33.68 -26.16 -7.73
C ASN A 663 34.08 -27.60 -7.37
N GLU A 664 34.02 -28.51 -8.35
CA GLU A 664 34.26 -29.96 -8.20
C GLU A 664 35.70 -30.34 -7.79
N GLU A 665 36.61 -29.37 -7.59
CA GLU A 665 38.02 -29.57 -7.20
C GLU A 665 38.28 -29.48 -5.68
N TYR A 666 37.25 -29.40 -4.83
CA TYR A 666 37.42 -29.25 -3.38
C TYR A 666 37.65 -30.59 -2.66
N ASP A 667 38.71 -30.68 -1.85
CA ASP A 667 39.10 -31.88 -1.10
C ASP A 667 38.06 -32.26 -0.03
N HIS A 668 37.68 -33.55 0.00
CA HIS A 668 36.72 -34.13 0.94
C HIS A 668 37.14 -34.00 2.43
N THR A 669 38.43 -33.79 2.73
CA THR A 669 38.91 -33.68 4.11
C THR A 669 38.80 -32.27 4.73
N ASP A 670 38.71 -31.23 3.91
CA ASP A 670 38.41 -29.85 4.35
C ASP A 670 36.89 -29.60 4.43
N PHE A 671 36.11 -30.38 3.68
CA PHE A 671 34.65 -30.34 3.61
C PHE A 671 33.97 -30.50 4.98
N GLU A 672 34.36 -31.50 5.79
CA GLU A 672 33.76 -31.77 7.10
C GLU A 672 34.10 -30.70 8.16
N LYS A 673 35.22 -30.00 8.01
CA LYS A 673 35.65 -28.96 8.96
C LYS A 673 34.96 -27.61 8.75
N ASP A 674 34.59 -27.30 7.51
CA ASP A 674 34.02 -26.01 7.15
C ASP A 674 32.49 -26.01 7.10
N LEU A 675 31.86 -27.16 6.87
CA LEU A 675 30.41 -27.29 6.83
C LEU A 675 29.73 -26.85 8.15
N PRO A 676 30.19 -27.23 9.36
CA PRO A 676 29.59 -26.74 10.61
C PRO A 676 29.65 -25.22 10.75
N LYS A 677 30.68 -24.56 10.21
CA LYS A 677 30.80 -23.09 10.23
C LYS A 677 29.73 -22.46 9.35
N LEU A 678 29.54 -22.96 8.14
CA LEU A 678 28.45 -22.52 7.25
C LEU A 678 27.09 -22.74 7.91
N LEU A 679 26.83 -23.93 8.44
CA LEU A 679 25.57 -24.29 9.10
C LEU A 679 25.28 -23.38 10.28
N SER A 680 26.28 -23.04 11.10
CA SER A 680 26.10 -22.11 12.23
C SER A 680 25.61 -20.72 11.81
N ILE A 681 25.97 -20.29 10.59
CA ILE A 681 25.55 -19.00 10.04
C ILE A 681 24.12 -19.11 9.48
N ILE A 682 23.87 -20.06 8.58
CA ILE A 682 22.60 -20.13 7.84
C ILE A 682 21.44 -20.70 8.67
N SER A 683 21.73 -21.41 9.77
CA SER A 683 20.74 -21.86 10.76
C SER A 683 20.24 -20.75 11.68
N SER A 684 20.91 -19.59 11.71
CA SER A 684 20.53 -18.45 12.56
C SER A 684 19.20 -17.79 12.14
N GLY A 685 18.70 -18.09 10.93
CA GLY A 685 17.40 -17.63 10.43
C GLY A 685 17.43 -17.29 8.94
N ARG A 686 16.26 -17.09 8.35
CA ARG A 686 16.11 -16.76 6.93
C ARG A 686 16.84 -15.47 6.56
N LEU A 687 17.43 -15.44 5.36
CA LEU A 687 18.11 -14.26 4.82
C LEU A 687 17.19 -13.04 4.83
N LEU A 688 17.62 -11.99 5.53
CA LEU A 688 16.94 -10.70 5.69
C LEU A 688 15.50 -10.85 6.19
N ALA A 689 15.28 -11.72 7.18
CA ALA A 689 13.97 -11.90 7.80
C ALA A 689 13.38 -10.55 8.27
N ASN A 690 12.07 -10.40 8.11
CA ASN A 690 11.30 -9.17 8.36
C ASN A 690 11.49 -8.04 7.31
N GLU A 691 12.32 -8.22 6.29
CA GLU A 691 12.35 -7.34 5.12
C GLU A 691 11.49 -7.94 4.00
N SER A 692 10.57 -7.16 3.46
CA SER A 692 9.71 -7.59 2.34
C SER A 692 9.69 -6.51 1.27
N TYR A 693 10.43 -6.74 0.19
CA TYR A 693 10.50 -5.84 -0.97
C TYR A 693 10.42 -6.66 -2.26
N PRO A 694 9.59 -6.27 -3.26
CA PRO A 694 9.45 -7.04 -4.50
C PRO A 694 10.76 -7.25 -5.27
N TRP A 695 11.70 -6.30 -5.19
CA TRP A 695 13.02 -6.42 -5.83
C TRP A 695 14.00 -7.30 -5.04
N LEU A 696 13.68 -7.63 -3.78
CA LEU A 696 14.51 -8.45 -2.92
C LEU A 696 14.21 -9.94 -3.11
N ASP A 697 12.98 -10.30 -3.50
CA ASP A 697 12.53 -11.68 -3.67
C ASP A 697 13.47 -12.51 -4.56
N PRO A 698 13.94 -12.02 -5.74
CA PRO A 698 14.86 -12.80 -6.59
C PRO A 698 16.22 -13.07 -5.93
N PHE A 699 16.69 -12.19 -5.03
CA PHE A 699 17.94 -12.41 -4.28
C PHE A 699 17.76 -13.47 -3.21
N ILE A 700 16.64 -13.40 -2.47
CA ILE A 700 16.32 -14.37 -1.43
C ILE A 700 16.09 -15.74 -2.07
N GLU A 701 15.29 -15.84 -3.12
CA GLU A 701 15.00 -17.09 -3.81
C GLU A 701 16.27 -17.74 -4.38
N LYS A 702 17.10 -16.97 -5.09
CA LYS A 702 18.37 -17.46 -5.62
C LYS A 702 19.29 -17.99 -4.52
N PHE A 703 19.35 -17.31 -3.38
CA PHE A 703 20.15 -17.73 -2.24
C PHE A 703 19.57 -18.98 -1.56
N SER A 704 18.26 -18.98 -1.28
CA SER A 704 17.52 -20.10 -0.69
C SER A 704 17.71 -21.37 -1.49
N ASN A 705 17.51 -21.31 -2.82
CA ASN A 705 17.63 -22.47 -3.69
C ASN A 705 19.05 -23.06 -3.64
N ARG A 706 20.08 -22.22 -3.66
CA ARG A 706 21.48 -22.68 -3.53
C ARG A 706 21.75 -23.36 -2.18
N VAL A 707 21.18 -22.83 -1.09
CA VAL A 707 21.31 -23.43 0.24
C VAL A 707 20.59 -24.78 0.29
N VAL A 708 19.35 -24.84 -0.18
CA VAL A 708 18.55 -26.08 -0.19
C VAL A 708 19.21 -27.14 -1.06
N GLU A 709 19.60 -26.80 -2.29
CA GLU A 709 20.30 -27.70 -3.21
C GLU A 709 21.59 -28.23 -2.58
N LEU A 710 22.41 -27.36 -1.98
CA LEU A 710 23.63 -27.78 -1.30
C LEU A 710 23.29 -28.74 -0.14
N CYS A 711 22.37 -28.38 0.75
CA CYS A 711 22.04 -29.21 1.91
C CYS A 711 21.51 -30.60 1.50
N ILE A 712 20.72 -30.69 0.43
CA ILE A 712 20.25 -31.97 -0.14
C ILE A 712 21.44 -32.77 -0.69
N GLN A 713 22.27 -32.17 -1.54
CA GLN A 713 23.43 -32.84 -2.15
C GLN A 713 24.43 -33.35 -1.11
N ILE A 714 24.63 -32.60 -0.03
CA ILE A 714 25.45 -33.03 1.10
C ILE A 714 24.74 -34.17 1.82
N GLY A 715 23.47 -34.00 2.17
CA GLY A 715 22.67 -35.00 2.90
C GLY A 715 22.62 -36.37 2.23
N GLU A 716 22.62 -36.41 0.89
CA GLU A 716 22.65 -37.66 0.12
C GLU A 716 23.98 -38.42 0.20
N LYS A 717 25.08 -37.71 0.48
CA LYS A 717 26.44 -38.27 0.58
C LYS A 717 26.79 -38.73 2.00
N LEU A 718 26.03 -38.32 3.02
CA LEU A 718 26.30 -38.65 4.41
C LEU A 718 25.72 -40.03 4.78
N GLU A 719 26.41 -40.72 5.69
CA GLU A 719 25.95 -41.99 6.27
C GLU A 719 25.20 -41.74 7.58
N ILE A 720 24.00 -42.32 7.71
CA ILE A 720 23.14 -42.06 8.87
C ILE A 720 23.73 -42.62 10.16
N GLU A 721 24.48 -43.71 10.07
CA GLU A 721 25.08 -44.42 11.20
C GLU A 721 26.16 -43.58 11.89
N SER A 722 26.93 -42.81 11.13
CA SER A 722 28.06 -42.02 11.63
C SER A 722 27.74 -40.52 11.76
N GLN A 723 26.80 -39.99 10.96
CA GLN A 723 26.60 -38.55 10.79
C GLN A 723 25.13 -38.10 11.01
N ASN A 724 24.33 -38.83 11.80
CA ASN A 724 22.91 -38.50 12.02
C ASN A 724 22.64 -37.07 12.54
N GLU A 725 23.50 -36.50 13.41
CA GLU A 725 23.32 -35.13 13.91
C GLU A 725 23.46 -34.10 12.79
N LEU A 726 24.47 -34.26 11.93
CA LEU A 726 24.71 -33.38 10.80
C LEU A 726 23.59 -33.47 9.76
N ILE A 727 23.07 -34.67 9.49
CA ILE A 727 21.90 -34.87 8.62
C ILE A 727 20.67 -34.14 9.20
N PHE A 728 20.47 -34.19 10.51
CA PHE A 728 19.37 -33.48 11.17
C PHE A 728 19.51 -31.96 11.06
N ASP A 729 20.73 -31.43 11.23
CA ASP A 729 21.02 -30.00 11.11
C ASP A 729 20.82 -29.50 9.68
N LEU A 730 21.24 -30.27 8.67
CA LEU A 730 20.98 -29.96 7.26
C LEU A 730 19.48 -29.89 6.98
N ALA A 731 18.70 -30.85 7.48
CA ALA A 731 17.26 -30.86 7.31
C ALA A 731 16.58 -29.68 8.03
N ASN A 732 17.07 -29.28 9.22
CA ASN A 732 16.59 -28.07 9.90
C ASN A 732 16.89 -26.80 9.11
N VAL A 733 18.08 -26.70 8.53
CA VAL A 733 18.43 -25.58 7.66
C VAL A 733 17.51 -25.54 6.45
N ILE A 734 17.27 -26.66 5.76
CA ILE A 734 16.34 -26.69 4.61
C ILE A 734 14.95 -26.17 5.04
N CYS A 735 14.42 -26.63 6.19
CA CYS A 735 13.12 -26.15 6.68
C CYS A 735 13.08 -24.63 6.90
N ILE A 736 14.18 -23.97 7.30
CA ILE A 736 14.20 -22.50 7.48
C ILE A 736 13.93 -21.76 6.16
N TYR A 737 14.31 -22.35 5.02
CA TYR A 737 14.18 -21.74 3.69
C TYR A 737 13.01 -22.30 2.88
N ASP A 738 12.60 -23.54 3.15
CA ASP A 738 11.49 -24.25 2.51
C ASP A 738 10.81 -25.20 3.53
N ASP A 739 9.77 -24.69 4.20
CA ASP A 739 9.02 -25.41 5.23
C ASP A 739 8.26 -26.65 4.69
N LEU A 740 8.01 -26.71 3.37
CA LEU A 740 7.32 -27.81 2.69
C LEU A 740 8.24 -28.65 1.80
N ASN A 741 9.52 -28.74 2.16
CA ASN A 741 10.49 -29.56 1.45
C ASN A 741 10.42 -31.06 1.83
N GLU A 742 10.08 -31.92 0.87
CA GLU A 742 9.97 -33.37 1.10
C GLU A 742 11.32 -34.05 1.42
N HIS A 743 12.43 -33.56 0.87
CA HIS A 743 13.76 -34.12 1.18
C HIS A 743 14.14 -33.85 2.64
N ALA A 744 13.90 -32.64 3.14
CA ALA A 744 14.11 -32.30 4.54
C ALA A 744 13.23 -33.14 5.47
N LEU A 745 11.96 -33.35 5.10
CA LEU A 745 11.06 -34.25 5.83
C LEU A 745 11.65 -35.66 5.89
N LYS A 746 12.04 -36.23 4.75
CA LYS A 746 12.65 -37.57 4.67
C LYS A 746 13.92 -37.69 5.53
N MET A 747 14.83 -36.72 5.45
CA MET A 747 16.05 -36.68 6.27
C MET A 747 15.73 -36.68 7.77
N LYS A 748 14.79 -35.85 8.22
CA LYS A 748 14.33 -35.80 9.62
C LYS A 748 13.71 -37.11 10.08
N LEU A 749 12.83 -37.70 9.29
CA LEU A 749 12.16 -38.95 9.63
C LEU A 749 13.17 -40.08 9.76
N ASN A 750 14.10 -40.21 8.81
CA ASN A 750 15.13 -41.24 8.84
C ASN A 750 16.02 -41.11 10.08
N VAL A 751 16.48 -39.90 10.42
CA VAL A 751 17.29 -39.67 11.65
C VAL A 751 16.50 -40.01 12.91
N LEU A 752 15.24 -39.57 13.02
CA LEU A 752 14.42 -39.83 14.21
C LEU A 752 14.11 -41.32 14.38
N ILE A 753 13.85 -42.04 13.29
CA ILE A 753 13.63 -43.49 13.30
C ILE A 753 14.91 -44.22 13.72
N TYR A 754 16.06 -43.83 13.16
CA TYR A 754 17.36 -44.38 13.53
C TYR A 754 17.67 -44.17 15.03
N GLN A 755 17.31 -43.01 15.58
CA GLN A 755 17.44 -42.72 17.02
C GLN A 755 16.38 -43.41 17.91
N GLY A 756 15.50 -44.25 17.35
CA GLY A 756 14.43 -44.94 18.09
C GLY A 756 13.25 -44.05 18.50
N LYS A 757 13.15 -42.82 17.96
CA LYS A 757 12.15 -41.80 18.32
C LYS A 757 10.93 -41.84 17.37
N LEU A 758 10.31 -43.01 17.22
CA LEU A 758 9.22 -43.23 16.25
C LEU A 758 7.99 -42.33 16.47
N SER A 759 7.63 -42.04 17.73
CA SER A 759 6.53 -41.13 18.07
C SER A 759 6.79 -39.70 17.61
N LEU A 760 8.03 -39.22 17.75
CA LEU A 760 8.44 -37.90 17.29
C LEU A 760 8.49 -37.83 15.76
N ALA A 761 8.91 -38.91 15.09
CA ALA A 761 8.88 -39.02 13.64
C ALA A 761 7.44 -38.87 13.09
N ASN A 762 6.47 -39.59 13.66
CA ASN A 762 5.05 -39.45 13.29
C ASN A 762 4.55 -38.02 13.50
N HIS A 763 4.88 -37.40 14.64
CA HIS A 763 4.50 -36.02 14.92
C HIS A 763 5.09 -35.01 13.92
N VAL A 764 6.34 -35.21 13.48
CA VAL A 764 6.97 -34.36 12.44
C VAL A 764 6.24 -34.50 11.11
N TYR A 765 5.90 -35.72 10.70
CA TYR A 765 5.13 -35.98 9.49
C TYR A 765 3.72 -35.37 9.55
N ASP A 766 3.00 -35.55 10.66
CA ASP A 766 1.65 -35.00 10.83
C ASP A 766 1.65 -33.46 10.75
N ASN A 767 2.67 -32.82 11.33
CA ASN A 767 2.80 -31.37 11.27
C ASN A 767 3.09 -30.88 9.85
N PHE A 768 3.94 -31.59 9.10
CA PHE A 768 4.17 -31.31 7.69
C PHE A 768 2.88 -31.44 6.88
N ALA A 769 2.15 -32.56 7.02
CA ALA A 769 0.89 -32.79 6.30
C ALA A 769 -0.17 -31.73 6.63
N LYS A 770 -0.28 -31.32 7.90
CA LYS A 770 -1.16 -30.22 8.34
C LYS A 770 -0.75 -28.89 7.73
N LEU A 771 0.54 -28.58 7.70
CA LEU A 771 1.05 -27.34 7.11
C LEU A 771 0.80 -27.31 5.60
N TYR A 772 1.03 -28.44 4.92
CA TYR A 772 0.75 -28.63 3.50
C TYR A 772 -0.74 -28.37 3.20
N GLU A 773 -1.65 -28.96 3.97
CA GLU A 773 -3.10 -28.75 3.83
C GLU A 773 -3.51 -27.30 4.14
N GLN A 774 -2.88 -26.66 5.12
CA GLN A 774 -3.16 -25.26 5.43
C GLN A 774 -2.76 -24.31 4.29
N LEU A 775 -1.60 -24.54 3.66
CA LEU A 775 -1.04 -23.68 2.62
C LEU A 775 -1.65 -23.96 1.24
N TYR A 776 -1.78 -25.22 0.84
CA TYR A 776 -2.26 -25.62 -0.49
C TYR A 776 -3.76 -25.95 -0.56
N LYS A 777 -4.45 -26.06 0.59
CA LYS A 777 -5.86 -26.46 0.68
C LYS A 777 -6.15 -27.87 0.14
N GLU A 778 -5.12 -28.70 0.08
CA GLU A 778 -5.18 -30.09 -0.38
C GLU A 778 -4.45 -31.00 0.62
N LYS A 779 -4.90 -32.25 0.76
CA LYS A 779 -4.25 -33.20 1.66
C LYS A 779 -2.94 -33.69 1.06
N TYR A 780 -1.91 -33.83 1.90
CA TYR A 780 -0.66 -34.45 1.50
C TYR A 780 -0.86 -35.95 1.19
N GLU A 781 -0.55 -36.38 -0.03
CA GLU A 781 -0.90 -37.71 -0.54
C GLU A 781 0.11 -38.82 -0.21
N VAL A 782 1.36 -38.46 0.08
CA VAL A 782 2.44 -39.44 0.35
C VAL A 782 2.36 -39.90 1.80
N SER A 783 2.02 -41.17 2.04
CA SER A 783 1.91 -41.71 3.41
C SER A 783 3.26 -41.77 4.15
N PHE A 784 3.18 -41.86 5.48
CA PHE A 784 4.36 -42.01 6.35
C PHE A 784 5.22 -43.22 5.97
N GLU A 785 4.61 -44.34 5.56
CA GLU A 785 5.33 -45.54 5.13
C GLU A 785 6.00 -45.36 3.78
N LYS A 786 5.37 -44.62 2.85
CA LYS A 786 5.93 -44.38 1.52
C LYS A 786 7.13 -43.44 1.54
N ILE A 787 7.11 -42.44 2.41
CA ILE A 787 8.19 -41.43 2.47
C ILE A 787 9.49 -42.01 3.06
N ILE A 788 9.39 -42.99 3.97
CA ILE A 788 10.55 -43.63 4.61
C ILE A 788 11.18 -44.75 3.74
N VAL A 789 10.46 -45.31 2.75
CA VAL A 789 10.88 -46.49 1.96
C VAL A 789 11.73 -46.17 0.71
N LEU A 790 11.92 -44.89 0.35
CA LEU A 790 12.61 -44.52 -0.91
C LEU A 790 14.16 -44.62 -0.91
N LYS A 791 14.75 -45.68 -0.34
CA LYS A 791 16.16 -46.07 -0.54
C LYS A 791 16.23 -47.58 -0.82
N ASP A 792 15.51 -48.04 -1.84
CA ASP A 792 15.68 -49.37 -2.43
C ASP A 792 15.33 -49.31 -3.93
N TYR A 793 16.13 -48.59 -4.69
CA TYR A 793 16.30 -48.80 -6.13
C TYR A 793 17.71 -48.35 -6.54
N GLN A 794 18.69 -49.19 -6.22
CA GLN A 794 19.75 -49.60 -7.15
C GLN A 794 20.63 -50.66 -6.45
N SER A 795 20.50 -51.89 -6.94
CA SER A 795 21.50 -52.95 -6.89
C SER A 795 22.78 -52.55 -7.60
#